data_AF-A0A0Q4F5I9-F1
#
_entry.id   AF-A0A0Q4F5I9-F1
#
_cell.length_a   1.000
_cell.length_b   1.000
_cell.length_c   1.000
_cell.angle_alpha   90.00
_cell.angle_beta   90.00
_cell.angle_gamma   90.00
#
_symmetry.space_group_name_H-M   'P 1'
#
loop_
_entity.id
_entity.type
_entity.pdbx_description
1 polymer ?
#
loop_
_entity_poly.entity_id
_entity_poly.type
_entity_poly.pdbx_seq_one_letter_code
_entity_poly.pdbx_strand_id
1 'polypeptide(L)'
;MPSSGTILNATTGSAIVSTVSGLTVNSAARTYSYNGSGSAGSTNNGLTETLAGATFSPRGNVVTIVSAAVPAFTSNPSISPQGGNVGGTFSGIDGAMSNGGSILSRRWLLNGTSIGSGTTVVPASAGSLVFENTGTGNVVASSTAVTVAAVAGTPSIAFAAPTASVAEGDSGTKIVSNVINVTRNGVTGPLTVSLSYSGTATSGTDYVAGPVSGTIADGQTSLSFDLTINGDTGVESDETIVINAVLDGYSSATTSKTITVTNDDVTSTPGSTPSAVAGPTPTAGTLSTFSYEPEAATLFSAYAAKGYTPTTGRKRTINRYIQRSKAAGIWALDIARYIPIPDSPAASLINIKNPGVNDLVVEGSPSFVDPRAGVNAIDPNTLTNGYNSSPSGATTFTATPGNRLNTGIQLKDLPVNDVRLGGFFTGSGSTNFECGAQDPTTGYGIAFAMKSGGGTMAAKAMGAASNTMGATASWSANKMATVQRRNATQIEGWSGPTLAATVTNAAQTMTSFTQPITFLEMNGLATPASTAKGFLGGVIGRALSMTQMQEDWAAYKDLVDSIQWGDVDIRGPGFLPAQVDVDVVVNGWTAFGCAASYRVVSRGKSCAFVGAFNDFTTSDFGGVTANGLGYTDVKDTVAFGGLARWMVTRARAVDGAVTAAGSGAAFQLRPRSFNVICRQMLDGSRPQGRSVTAYATGGVIAVTKNGTGAGTTYTVKTLDGRTFTCKRYIDCSYEGNAGLALGLPLTYGREASGSGLESLGGWSGTTSNTTRGDGRPQGMTVDPWKTPGDPSSGVIFPLKGIMPTDKTVGQADDQVQMSNYRFTAGGSAVNGWNWSQIMPQGSPPPGYDPANYELPKRMSVQTAYSQTSSWFMLQTALPGVNNQFDHNTNAFSTDFSDSGNIIANAGLDRDKLVSISNKIRDNILGFYYDTMYSGDTRYASTLAANMAADVLPVDSHLDPSPLTGRLGFPNQMYLRERFRMRGGVGGAFFLASDAVG
;
A
#
# COMPACT_ATOMS: atom_id res chain seq x y z
N MET A 1 40.67 120.56 -6.93
CA MET A 1 39.77 119.69 -7.70
C MET A 1 39.22 118.67 -6.72
N PRO A 2 37.89 118.52 -6.51
CA PRO A 2 37.39 117.44 -5.68
C PRO A 2 37.54 116.13 -6.45
N SER A 3 38.41 115.23 -5.99
CA SER A 3 38.53 113.89 -6.52
C SER A 3 37.45 113.01 -5.89
N SER A 4 36.39 112.72 -6.61
CA SER A 4 35.46 111.64 -6.26
C SER A 4 35.99 110.31 -6.82
N GLY A 5 35.79 109.21 -6.08
CA GLY A 5 36.14 107.87 -6.52
C GLY A 5 35.37 106.80 -5.74
N THR A 6 35.25 105.60 -6.31
CA THR A 6 34.48 104.47 -5.75
C THR A 6 35.44 103.44 -5.16
N ILE A 7 35.17 102.95 -3.94
CA ILE A 7 35.93 101.86 -3.32
C ILE A 7 35.02 100.64 -3.19
N LEU A 8 35.41 99.52 -3.81
CA LEU A 8 34.69 98.26 -3.72
C LEU A 8 35.27 97.42 -2.57
N ASN A 9 34.40 96.88 -1.71
CA ASN A 9 34.73 95.89 -0.65
C ASN A 9 35.67 96.36 0.50
N ALA A 10 35.56 97.61 0.98
CA ALA A 10 36.35 98.08 2.12
C ALA A 10 35.78 97.63 3.49
N THR A 11 36.66 97.21 4.41
CA THR A 11 36.35 96.98 5.83
C THR A 11 37.12 97.95 6.74
N THR A 12 36.66 98.15 7.97
CA THR A 12 37.21 99.11 8.95
C THR A 12 38.72 98.89 9.18
N GLY A 13 39.52 99.94 9.01
CA GLY A 13 40.99 99.91 9.21
C GLY A 13 41.82 99.63 7.95
N SER A 14 41.20 99.51 6.77
CA SER A 14 41.93 99.29 5.52
C SER A 14 42.77 100.51 5.12
N ALA A 15 44.08 100.35 4.96
CA ALA A 15 44.97 101.37 4.39
C ALA A 15 45.01 101.23 2.85
N ILE A 16 44.76 102.31 2.12
CA ILE A 16 44.77 102.29 0.65
C ILE A 16 46.23 102.41 0.18
N VAL A 17 46.84 101.26 -0.13
CA VAL A 17 48.21 101.19 -0.67
C VAL A 17 48.13 100.68 -2.11
N SER A 18 48.04 101.63 -3.04
CA SER A 18 48.04 101.48 -4.52
C SER A 18 46.71 101.17 -5.24
N THR A 19 46.75 101.40 -6.56
CA THR A 19 45.73 101.90 -7.49
C THR A 19 44.32 101.29 -7.41
N VAL A 20 43.37 102.05 -6.88
CA VAL A 20 41.93 101.84 -7.10
C VAL A 20 41.53 102.57 -8.39
N SER A 21 40.88 101.87 -9.31
CA SER A 21 40.42 102.45 -10.58
C SER A 21 39.52 103.66 -10.32
N GLY A 22 39.91 104.83 -10.84
CA GLY A 22 39.21 106.11 -10.65
C GLY A 22 39.80 107.04 -9.59
N LEU A 23 40.86 106.65 -8.84
CA LEU A 23 41.54 107.54 -7.90
C LEU A 23 42.99 107.82 -8.35
N THR A 24 43.27 109.05 -8.80
CA THR A 24 44.64 109.46 -9.16
C THR A 24 45.34 110.05 -7.92
N VAL A 25 46.30 109.33 -7.36
CA VAL A 25 47.14 109.82 -6.24
C VAL A 25 48.22 110.73 -6.82
N ASN A 26 48.15 112.05 -6.57
CA ASN A 26 49.05 113.01 -7.24
C ASN A 26 50.42 113.19 -6.57
N SER A 27 50.72 112.53 -5.45
CA SER A 27 52.06 112.52 -4.85
C SER A 27 52.23 111.36 -3.85
N ALA A 28 53.40 110.73 -3.83
CA ALA A 28 53.73 109.62 -2.91
C ALA A 28 53.78 110.01 -1.42
N ALA A 29 53.70 111.30 -1.08
CA ALA A 29 53.76 111.80 0.29
C ALA A 29 52.38 111.92 1.00
N ARG A 30 51.27 111.62 0.30
CA ARG A 30 49.89 111.70 0.82
C ARG A 30 49.37 110.30 1.17
N THR A 31 48.84 110.13 2.38
CA THR A 31 48.20 108.89 2.84
C THR A 31 46.70 109.10 3.09
N TYR A 32 45.89 108.13 2.68
CA TYR A 32 44.43 108.17 2.81
C TYR A 32 43.93 107.03 3.70
N SER A 33 43.13 107.34 4.73
CA SER A 33 42.56 106.37 5.66
C SER A 33 41.04 106.50 5.75
N TYR A 34 40.31 105.40 5.60
CA TYR A 34 38.85 105.33 5.72
C TYR A 34 38.42 104.92 7.14
N ASN A 35 37.45 105.60 7.75
CA ASN A 35 37.10 105.41 9.17
C ASN A 35 35.96 104.40 9.45
N GLY A 36 35.37 103.77 8.43
CA GLY A 36 34.54 102.57 8.59
C GLY A 36 33.07 102.76 9.00
N SER A 37 32.56 103.97 9.21
CA SER A 37 31.17 104.17 9.66
C SER A 37 30.25 104.66 8.54
N GLY A 38 29.44 103.78 7.95
CA GLY A 38 28.35 104.17 7.04
C GLY A 38 27.60 103.01 6.39
N SER A 39 26.27 103.13 6.27
CA SER A 39 25.41 102.33 5.38
C SER A 39 25.41 102.93 3.96
N ALA A 40 24.94 102.19 2.95
CA ALA A 40 24.98 102.63 1.55
C ALA A 40 24.41 104.04 1.33
N GLY A 41 25.22 104.95 0.76
CA GLY A 41 24.93 106.38 0.63
C GLY A 41 26.18 107.27 0.59
N SER A 42 26.01 108.56 0.28
CA SER A 42 27.09 109.58 0.31
C SER A 42 27.38 110.01 1.74
N THR A 43 28.60 109.77 2.23
CA THR A 43 29.04 110.20 3.57
C THR A 43 30.07 111.31 3.48
N ASN A 44 29.81 112.44 4.15
CA ASN A 44 30.79 113.52 4.30
C ASN A 44 31.86 113.10 5.33
N ASN A 45 33.14 113.34 5.02
CA ASN A 45 34.31 112.98 5.83
C ASN A 45 34.61 111.47 5.97
N GLY A 46 34.17 110.62 5.03
CA GLY A 46 34.45 109.18 5.07
C GLY A 46 35.93 108.83 4.84
N LEU A 47 36.62 109.59 4.00
CA LEU A 47 38.06 109.41 3.69
C LEU A 47 38.86 110.57 4.29
N THR A 48 39.86 110.26 5.13
CA THR A 48 40.77 111.25 5.71
C THR A 48 42.09 111.25 4.95
N GLU A 49 42.44 112.39 4.37
CA GLU A 49 43.73 112.61 3.72
C GLU A 49 44.72 113.28 4.69
N THR A 50 45.91 112.69 4.82
CA THR A 50 46.99 113.22 5.67
C THR A 50 48.25 113.47 4.85
N LEU A 51 48.82 114.66 4.99
CA LEU A 51 50.12 115.06 4.44
C LEU A 51 51.02 115.58 5.58
N ALA A 52 52.13 114.89 5.84
CA ALA A 52 53.02 115.22 6.95
C ALA A 52 53.64 116.62 6.80
N GLY A 53 53.51 117.46 7.83
CA GLY A 53 54.13 118.79 7.90
C GLY A 53 53.28 119.97 7.35
N ALA A 54 52.05 119.73 6.88
CA ALA A 54 51.18 120.79 6.36
C ALA A 54 50.22 121.37 7.41
N THR A 55 50.08 122.70 7.43
CA THR A 55 49.33 123.46 8.47
C THR A 55 47.80 123.26 8.45
N PHE A 56 47.24 122.57 7.46
CA PHE A 56 45.79 122.32 7.32
C PHE A 56 45.46 120.84 7.02
N SER A 57 46.28 119.92 7.52
CA SER A 57 46.10 118.46 7.46
C SER A 57 45.79 117.93 8.87
N PRO A 58 44.88 116.95 9.05
CA PRO A 58 44.16 116.18 8.01
C PRO A 58 42.90 116.85 7.44
N ARG A 59 42.49 116.48 6.22
CA ARG A 59 41.22 116.91 5.57
C ARG A 59 40.29 115.73 5.29
N GLY A 60 38.99 115.92 5.52
CA GLY A 60 37.94 114.95 5.20
C GLY A 60 37.38 115.15 3.79
N ASN A 61 37.21 114.05 3.04
CA ASN A 61 36.58 114.01 1.72
C ASN A 61 35.28 113.19 1.74
N VAL A 62 34.36 113.51 0.81
CA VAL A 62 33.08 112.79 0.64
C VAL A 62 33.32 111.49 -0.12
N VAL A 63 32.75 110.37 0.36
CA VAL A 63 32.82 109.05 -0.29
C VAL A 63 31.41 108.47 -0.43
N THR A 64 31.10 107.95 -1.61
CA THR A 64 29.85 107.21 -1.86
C THR A 64 30.12 105.72 -1.70
N ILE A 65 29.43 105.07 -0.75
CA ILE A 65 29.51 103.63 -0.51
C ILE A 65 28.30 102.96 -1.17
N VAL A 66 28.53 101.97 -2.04
CA VAL A 66 27.47 101.17 -2.66
C VAL A 66 27.54 99.76 -2.08
N SER A 67 26.42 99.22 -1.59
CA SER A 67 26.33 97.84 -1.15
C SER A 67 26.55 96.89 -2.34
N ALA A 68 27.43 95.90 -2.21
CA ALA A 68 27.61 94.87 -3.23
C ALA A 68 26.30 94.10 -3.47
N ALA A 69 25.93 93.90 -4.73
CA ALA A 69 24.76 93.09 -5.08
C ALA A 69 24.97 91.64 -4.59
N VAL A 70 23.96 91.10 -3.88
CA VAL A 70 23.97 89.74 -3.33
C VAL A 70 24.26 88.75 -4.48
N PRO A 71 25.23 87.82 -4.32
CA PRO A 71 25.50 86.80 -5.32
C PRO A 71 24.22 86.02 -5.68
N ALA A 72 23.99 85.82 -6.98
CA ALA A 72 22.84 85.08 -7.48
C ALA A 72 23.29 84.08 -8.56
N PHE A 73 22.49 83.03 -8.77
CA PHE A 73 22.73 82.10 -9.87
C PHE A 73 22.49 82.79 -11.21
N THR A 74 23.50 82.74 -12.07
CA THR A 74 23.46 83.19 -13.48
C THR A 74 23.10 82.05 -14.43
N SER A 75 23.21 80.81 -13.96
CA SER A 75 22.69 79.61 -14.62
C SER A 75 22.22 78.61 -13.57
N ASN A 76 21.15 77.88 -13.88
CA ASN A 76 20.68 76.78 -13.04
C ASN A 76 21.63 75.57 -13.19
N PRO A 77 21.71 74.69 -12.18
CA PRO A 77 22.40 73.43 -12.33
C PRO A 77 21.77 72.53 -13.39
N SER A 78 22.52 71.52 -13.83
CA SER A 78 22.04 70.52 -14.79
C SER A 78 22.49 69.11 -14.42
N ILE A 79 21.85 68.10 -15.01
CA ILE A 79 22.10 66.68 -14.77
C ILE A 79 22.61 66.04 -16.06
N SER A 80 23.57 65.12 -15.97
CA SER A 80 24.03 64.27 -17.07
C SER A 80 24.13 62.80 -16.61
N PRO A 81 23.61 61.83 -17.37
CA PRO A 81 22.86 61.98 -18.63
C PRO A 81 21.47 62.61 -18.43
N GLN A 82 20.87 63.15 -19.49
CA GLN A 82 19.52 63.76 -19.51
C GLN A 82 18.38 62.72 -19.49
N GLY A 83 18.69 61.50 -19.06
CA GLY A 83 17.78 60.36 -18.94
C GLY A 83 18.60 59.09 -18.66
N GLY A 84 18.05 58.17 -17.87
CA GLY A 84 18.74 56.92 -17.55
C GLY A 84 17.87 56.00 -16.72
N ASN A 85 18.38 54.81 -16.41
CA ASN A 85 17.62 53.81 -15.67
C ASN A 85 17.97 53.80 -14.18
N VAL A 86 17.08 53.22 -13.37
CA VAL A 86 17.37 52.86 -11.96
C VAL A 86 18.70 52.10 -11.86
N GLY A 87 19.53 52.46 -10.88
CA GLY A 87 20.88 51.90 -10.72
C GLY A 87 21.95 52.53 -11.62
N GLY A 88 21.58 53.41 -12.55
CA GLY A 88 22.52 54.23 -13.33
C GLY A 88 23.12 55.37 -12.50
N THR A 89 24.35 55.77 -12.82
CA THR A 89 25.01 56.92 -12.17
C THR A 89 24.67 58.21 -12.92
N PHE A 90 24.15 59.19 -12.19
CA PHE A 90 23.88 60.54 -12.68
C PHE A 90 24.87 61.52 -12.05
N SER A 91 25.36 62.46 -12.85
CA SER A 91 26.30 63.51 -12.45
C SER A 91 25.63 64.88 -12.53
N GLY A 92 25.78 65.67 -11.49
CA GLY A 92 25.25 67.02 -11.34
C GLY A 92 26.33 68.03 -11.67
N ILE A 93 26.00 68.98 -12.53
CA ILE A 93 26.85 70.10 -12.93
C ILE A 93 26.28 71.34 -12.26
N ASP A 94 27.09 72.00 -11.43
CA ASP A 94 26.64 73.15 -10.65
C ASP A 94 26.31 74.35 -11.53
N GLY A 95 25.35 75.15 -11.08
CA GLY A 95 25.07 76.47 -11.66
C GLY A 95 26.18 77.48 -11.38
N ALA A 96 26.40 78.42 -12.31
CA ALA A 96 27.38 79.50 -12.13
C ALA A 96 26.79 80.67 -11.34
N MET A 97 27.56 81.26 -10.42
CA MET A 97 27.15 82.38 -9.56
C MET A 97 27.83 83.69 -9.96
N SER A 98 27.11 84.82 -9.86
CA SER A 98 27.66 86.16 -10.06
C SER A 98 28.49 86.65 -8.86
N ASN A 99 29.25 87.74 -9.07
CA ASN A 99 29.94 88.48 -8.01
C ASN A 99 30.85 87.63 -7.09
N GLY A 100 31.48 86.58 -7.63
CA GLY A 100 32.39 85.70 -6.89
C GLY A 100 31.70 84.75 -5.90
N GLY A 101 30.38 84.59 -5.99
CA GLY A 101 29.64 83.65 -5.15
C GLY A 101 30.09 82.20 -5.35
N SER A 102 30.06 81.41 -4.28
CA SER A 102 30.42 80.00 -4.27
C SER A 102 29.24 79.11 -3.88
N ILE A 103 29.26 77.85 -4.33
CA ILE A 103 28.29 76.83 -3.94
C ILE A 103 28.61 76.35 -2.52
N LEU A 104 27.62 76.43 -1.63
CA LEU A 104 27.73 76.00 -0.23
C LEU A 104 27.31 74.55 -0.02
N SER A 105 26.27 74.08 -0.72
CA SER A 105 25.81 72.70 -0.62
C SER A 105 25.11 72.19 -1.88
N ARG A 106 25.02 70.86 -1.98
CA ARG A 106 24.44 70.10 -3.10
C ARG A 106 23.47 69.06 -2.56
N ARG A 107 22.29 68.95 -3.19
CA ARG A 107 21.28 67.97 -2.83
C ARG A 107 20.64 67.38 -4.08
N TRP A 108 20.39 66.07 -4.05
CA TRP A 108 19.63 65.34 -5.06
C TRP A 108 18.26 65.00 -4.53
N LEU A 109 17.22 65.30 -5.31
CA LEU A 109 15.83 64.97 -4.99
C LEU A 109 15.29 63.96 -6.00
N LEU A 110 14.71 62.87 -5.53
CA LEU A 110 13.92 61.94 -6.34
C LEU A 110 12.47 62.05 -5.89
N ASN A 111 11.58 62.41 -6.83
CA ASN A 111 10.16 62.70 -6.55
C ASN A 111 9.99 63.67 -5.36
N GLY A 112 10.87 64.69 -5.28
CA GLY A 112 10.87 65.70 -4.22
C GLY A 112 11.51 65.26 -2.89
N THR A 113 11.97 64.02 -2.76
CA THR A 113 12.62 63.51 -1.54
C THR A 113 14.14 63.47 -1.70
N SER A 114 14.88 63.94 -0.70
CA SER A 114 16.35 63.93 -0.74
C SER A 114 16.92 62.51 -0.73
N ILE A 115 17.71 62.16 -1.74
CA ILE A 115 18.34 60.84 -1.88
C ILE A 115 19.87 60.87 -1.82
N GLY A 116 20.49 62.06 -1.79
CA GLY A 116 21.93 62.16 -1.67
C GLY A 116 22.44 63.60 -1.70
N SER A 117 23.73 63.75 -1.39
CA SER A 117 24.50 64.99 -1.50
C SER A 117 25.77 64.76 -2.33
N GLY A 118 26.33 65.83 -2.89
CA GLY A 118 27.52 65.75 -3.75
C GLY A 118 27.21 65.85 -5.25
N THR A 119 28.21 65.62 -6.09
CA THR A 119 28.13 65.82 -7.55
C THR A 119 27.63 64.60 -8.33
N THR A 120 27.35 63.47 -7.66
CA THR A 120 26.82 62.26 -8.31
C THR A 120 25.80 61.55 -7.44
N VAL A 121 24.84 60.83 -8.06
CA VAL A 121 23.87 59.98 -7.35
C VAL A 121 23.51 58.74 -8.16
N VAL A 122 23.12 57.67 -7.47
CA VAL A 122 22.56 56.44 -8.07
C VAL A 122 21.14 56.23 -7.52
N PRO A 123 20.09 56.59 -8.28
CA PRO A 123 18.72 56.42 -7.84
C PRO A 123 18.35 54.94 -7.72
N ALA A 124 17.79 54.54 -6.57
CA ALA A 124 17.34 53.17 -6.31
C ALA A 124 15.91 52.87 -6.80
N SER A 125 15.20 53.88 -7.31
CA SER A 125 13.84 53.75 -7.83
C SER A 125 13.58 54.72 -8.99
N ALA A 126 12.55 54.42 -9.79
CA ALA A 126 12.16 55.24 -10.93
C ALA A 126 11.46 56.52 -10.46
N GLY A 127 11.58 57.60 -11.23
CA GLY A 127 10.97 58.88 -10.87
C GLY A 127 11.61 60.09 -11.51
N SER A 128 11.18 61.25 -11.03
CA SER A 128 11.68 62.57 -11.43
C SER A 128 12.87 62.96 -10.56
N LEU A 129 14.06 63.05 -11.16
CA LEU A 129 15.31 63.38 -10.49
C LEU A 129 15.66 64.86 -10.70
N VAL A 130 15.94 65.57 -9.62
CA VAL A 130 16.32 67.00 -9.61
C VAL A 130 17.61 67.19 -8.81
N PHE A 131 18.50 68.04 -9.31
CA PHE A 131 19.74 68.42 -8.63
C PHE A 131 19.68 69.88 -8.19
N GLU A 132 19.96 70.14 -6.92
CA GLU A 132 19.86 71.47 -6.32
C GLU A 132 21.19 71.94 -5.74
N ASN A 133 21.51 73.21 -6.01
CA ASN A 133 22.62 73.91 -5.38
C ASN A 133 22.10 74.99 -4.43
N THR A 134 22.71 75.07 -3.24
CA THR A 134 22.58 76.24 -2.36
C THR A 134 23.85 77.08 -2.50
N GLY A 135 23.72 78.34 -2.91
CA GLY A 135 24.82 79.28 -3.10
C GLY A 135 25.04 80.21 -1.91
N THR A 136 26.14 80.97 -1.96
CA THR A 136 26.45 82.06 -1.00
C THR A 136 25.28 83.05 -0.93
N GLY A 137 24.83 83.39 0.28
CA GLY A 137 23.59 84.16 0.49
C GLY A 137 22.34 83.29 0.68
N ASN A 138 22.51 81.96 0.73
CA ASN A 138 21.45 80.97 0.96
C ASN A 138 20.36 80.93 -0.13
N VAL A 139 20.71 81.38 -1.33
CA VAL A 139 19.88 81.26 -2.54
C VAL A 139 19.97 79.84 -3.09
N VAL A 140 18.86 79.27 -3.55
CA VAL A 140 18.78 77.90 -4.08
C VAL A 140 18.42 77.94 -5.55
N ALA A 141 19.12 77.15 -6.37
CA ALA A 141 18.75 76.90 -7.77
C ALA A 141 18.65 75.40 -8.01
N SER A 142 17.65 75.00 -8.81
CA SER A 142 17.33 73.61 -9.10
C SER A 142 17.44 73.35 -10.60
N SER A 143 17.88 72.15 -10.97
CA SER A 143 17.94 71.71 -12.35
C SER A 143 16.54 71.47 -12.93
N THR A 144 16.45 71.37 -14.25
CA THR A 144 15.30 70.72 -14.87
C THR A 144 15.25 69.25 -14.43
N ALA A 145 14.05 68.73 -14.20
CA ALA A 145 13.86 67.33 -13.82
C ALA A 145 14.26 66.39 -14.96
N VAL A 146 14.99 65.31 -14.61
CA VAL A 146 15.36 64.23 -15.52
C VAL A 146 14.62 62.95 -15.13
N THR A 147 14.10 62.23 -16.11
CA THR A 147 13.39 60.95 -15.87
C THR A 147 14.38 59.83 -15.61
N VAL A 148 14.23 59.17 -14.46
CA VAL A 148 14.82 57.87 -14.15
C VAL A 148 13.79 56.80 -14.52
N ALA A 149 14.03 56.09 -15.61
CA ALA A 149 13.18 55.02 -16.07
C ALA A 149 13.39 53.72 -15.26
N ALA A 150 12.34 52.93 -15.08
CA ALA A 150 12.48 51.58 -14.56
C ALA A 150 13.25 50.72 -15.57
N VAL A 151 14.15 49.87 -15.09
CA VAL A 151 14.70 48.79 -15.93
C VAL A 151 13.61 47.73 -16.09
N ALA A 152 13.28 47.34 -17.32
CA ALA A 152 12.41 46.18 -17.53
C ALA A 152 13.08 44.95 -16.90
N GLY A 153 12.40 44.35 -15.92
CA GLY A 153 12.86 43.12 -15.29
C GLY A 153 12.73 41.94 -16.26
N THR A 154 13.38 40.83 -15.93
CA THR A 154 13.18 39.57 -16.67
C THR A 154 11.72 39.12 -16.51
N PRO A 155 10.98 38.88 -17.60
CA PRO A 155 9.64 38.33 -17.51
C PRO A 155 9.70 36.91 -16.94
N SER A 156 8.64 36.48 -16.26
CA SER A 156 8.51 35.11 -15.73
C SER A 156 7.25 34.45 -16.24
N ILE A 157 7.29 33.12 -16.37
CA ILE A 157 6.14 32.31 -16.78
C ILE A 157 5.87 31.23 -15.73
N ALA A 158 4.60 30.87 -15.56
CA ALA A 158 4.18 29.78 -14.70
C ALA A 158 2.91 29.13 -15.23
N PHE A 159 2.81 27.80 -15.18
CA PHE A 159 1.51 27.16 -15.40
C PHE A 159 0.52 27.57 -14.31
N ALA A 160 -0.73 27.85 -14.70
CA ALA A 160 -1.80 28.20 -13.77
C ALA A 160 -2.08 27.07 -12.75
N ALA A 161 -1.85 25.81 -13.15
CA ALA A 161 -1.85 24.65 -12.27
C ALA A 161 -0.61 23.78 -12.60
N PRO A 162 0.27 23.47 -11.62
CA PRO A 162 1.51 22.74 -11.85
C PRO A 162 1.30 21.22 -12.02
N THR A 163 0.14 20.70 -11.62
CA THR A 163 -0.23 19.29 -11.76
C THR A 163 -1.67 19.16 -12.24
N ALA A 164 -1.96 18.11 -13.00
CA ALA A 164 -3.31 17.67 -13.31
C ALA A 164 -3.37 16.13 -13.31
N SER A 165 -4.56 15.57 -13.09
CA SER A 165 -4.79 14.13 -13.19
C SER A 165 -6.03 13.90 -14.03
N VAL A 166 -5.99 12.95 -14.95
CA VAL A 166 -7.09 12.61 -15.85
C VAL A 166 -7.10 11.11 -16.07
N ALA A 167 -8.26 10.47 -15.94
CA ALA A 167 -8.44 9.08 -16.34
C ALA A 167 -8.59 9.01 -17.85
N GLU A 168 -7.94 8.07 -18.52
CA GLU A 168 -7.93 7.95 -19.98
C GLU A 168 -9.27 7.46 -20.56
N GLY A 169 -9.90 6.50 -19.90
CA GLY A 169 -11.16 5.87 -20.29
C GLY A 169 -10.98 4.76 -21.33
N ASP A 170 -11.82 3.73 -21.27
CA ASP A 170 -11.77 2.55 -22.15
C ASP A 170 -11.92 2.84 -23.68
N SER A 171 -12.25 4.08 -24.06
CA SER A 171 -12.34 4.57 -25.45
C SER A 171 -12.54 6.08 -25.54
N GLY A 172 -12.26 6.65 -26.72
CA GLY A 172 -12.55 8.05 -27.04
C GLY A 172 -11.38 8.98 -26.70
N THR A 173 -11.66 10.27 -26.50
CA THR A 173 -10.62 11.26 -26.18
C THR A 173 -11.08 12.27 -25.13
N LYS A 174 -10.17 12.74 -24.29
CA LYS A 174 -10.42 13.79 -23.28
C LYS A 174 -9.48 14.97 -23.49
N ILE A 175 -9.95 16.17 -23.16
CA ILE A 175 -9.17 17.40 -23.33
C ILE A 175 -8.69 17.90 -21.97
N VAL A 176 -7.37 18.11 -21.85
CA VAL A 176 -6.76 18.80 -20.72
C VAL A 176 -6.32 20.19 -21.18
N SER A 177 -7.00 21.23 -20.71
CA SER A 177 -6.62 22.61 -20.98
C SER A 177 -5.42 23.04 -20.14
N ASN A 178 -4.47 23.71 -20.80
CA ASN A 178 -3.24 24.21 -20.19
C ASN A 178 -3.17 25.71 -20.36
N VAL A 179 -2.88 26.41 -19.26
CA VAL A 179 -2.73 27.87 -19.24
C VAL A 179 -1.39 28.22 -18.64
N ILE A 180 -0.57 28.96 -19.38
CA ILE A 180 0.70 29.53 -18.93
C ILE A 180 0.47 31.02 -18.70
N ASN A 181 0.61 31.48 -17.46
CA ASN A 181 0.55 32.89 -17.10
C ASN A 181 1.93 33.51 -17.25
N VAL A 182 1.99 34.76 -17.74
CA VAL A 182 3.22 35.56 -17.85
C VAL A 182 3.15 36.80 -16.97
N THR A 183 4.23 37.07 -16.25
CA THR A 183 4.50 38.35 -15.63
C THR A 183 5.53 39.07 -16.47
N ARG A 184 5.12 40.11 -17.20
CA ARG A 184 5.96 40.77 -18.23
C ARG A 184 7.08 41.66 -17.66
N ASN A 185 6.98 42.10 -16.41
CA ASN A 185 8.00 42.94 -15.73
C ASN A 185 8.52 44.14 -16.56
N GLY A 186 7.64 44.77 -17.35
CA GLY A 186 7.98 45.93 -18.19
C GLY A 186 8.45 45.59 -19.61
N VAL A 187 8.49 44.31 -19.99
CA VAL A 187 8.74 43.87 -21.37
C VAL A 187 7.50 44.04 -22.24
N THR A 188 7.65 44.78 -23.34
CA THR A 188 6.63 45.03 -24.37
C THR A 188 6.88 44.20 -25.63
N GLY A 189 5.83 43.93 -26.40
CA GLY A 189 5.88 43.11 -27.61
C GLY A 189 5.46 41.64 -27.40
N PRO A 190 5.24 40.88 -28.49
CA PRO A 190 4.86 39.47 -28.39
C PRO A 190 5.99 38.63 -27.78
N LEU A 191 5.64 37.68 -26.92
CA LEU A 191 6.56 36.75 -26.28
C LEU A 191 6.28 35.32 -26.76
N THR A 192 7.29 34.63 -27.26
CA THR A 192 7.18 33.24 -27.72
C THR A 192 7.61 32.28 -26.62
N VAL A 193 6.79 31.27 -26.37
CA VAL A 193 7.04 30.19 -25.42
C VAL A 193 7.33 28.92 -26.21
N SER A 194 8.53 28.38 -26.08
CA SER A 194 8.89 27.06 -26.58
C SER A 194 8.41 25.97 -25.63
N LEU A 195 7.81 24.90 -26.16
CA LEU A 195 7.24 23.79 -25.41
C LEU A 195 7.94 22.49 -25.78
N SER A 196 8.25 21.67 -24.76
CA SER A 196 8.76 20.32 -24.93
C SER A 196 8.03 19.35 -24.03
N TYR A 197 7.89 18.10 -24.48
CA TYR A 197 7.13 17.04 -23.82
C TYR A 197 8.06 15.89 -23.47
N SER A 198 7.90 15.33 -22.27
CA SER A 198 8.64 14.18 -21.75
C SER A 198 7.75 13.43 -20.76
N GLY A 199 8.21 12.31 -20.20
CA GLY A 199 7.42 11.53 -19.24
C GLY A 199 7.43 10.06 -19.59
N THR A 200 6.49 9.30 -19.03
CA THR A 200 6.32 7.87 -19.33
C THR A 200 5.29 7.63 -20.44
N ALA A 201 4.35 8.55 -20.64
CA ALA A 201 3.34 8.46 -21.69
C ALA A 201 3.92 8.72 -23.09
N THR A 202 3.42 7.94 -24.05
CA THR A 202 3.82 7.85 -25.45
C THR A 202 2.91 8.66 -26.36
N SER A 203 3.48 9.66 -27.05
CA SER A 203 2.72 10.44 -28.04
C SER A 203 2.29 9.57 -29.23
N GLY A 204 1.01 9.68 -29.60
CA GLY A 204 0.37 8.90 -30.66
C GLY A 204 -0.38 7.67 -30.15
N THR A 205 -0.02 7.15 -28.97
CA THR A 205 -0.77 6.10 -28.27
C THR A 205 -1.65 6.74 -27.20
N ASP A 206 -1.05 7.32 -26.16
CA ASP A 206 -1.77 7.71 -24.93
C ASP A 206 -2.23 9.17 -24.99
N TYR A 207 -1.61 9.97 -25.86
CA TYR A 207 -2.05 11.34 -26.15
C TYR A 207 -1.64 11.82 -27.55
N VAL A 208 -2.40 12.77 -28.10
CA VAL A 208 -2.09 13.41 -29.39
C VAL A 208 -0.96 14.44 -29.22
N ALA A 209 -0.03 14.48 -30.18
CA ALA A 209 1.08 15.43 -30.18
C ALA A 209 0.59 16.90 -30.00
N GLY A 210 1.06 17.53 -28.92
CA GLY A 210 0.74 18.92 -28.59
C GLY A 210 1.58 19.95 -29.36
N PRO A 211 1.25 21.25 -29.24
CA PRO A 211 2.00 22.33 -29.88
C PRO A 211 3.43 22.45 -29.32
N VAL A 212 4.43 22.64 -30.20
CA VAL A 212 5.84 22.83 -29.80
C VAL A 212 6.18 24.29 -29.44
N SER A 213 5.27 25.23 -29.68
CA SER A 213 5.43 26.64 -29.34
C SER A 213 4.09 27.36 -29.25
N GLY A 214 4.01 28.45 -28.51
CA GLY A 214 2.89 29.38 -28.56
C GLY A 214 3.31 30.83 -28.31
N THR A 215 2.49 31.78 -28.74
CA THR A 215 2.81 33.22 -28.64
C THR A 215 1.84 33.93 -27.71
N ILE A 216 2.38 34.61 -26.70
CA ILE A 216 1.64 35.55 -25.88
C ILE A 216 1.72 36.92 -26.55
N ALA A 217 0.61 37.35 -27.17
CA ALA A 217 0.53 38.65 -27.82
C ALA A 217 0.82 39.81 -26.85
N ASP A 218 1.27 40.95 -27.38
CA ASP A 218 1.59 42.12 -26.56
C ASP A 218 0.40 42.54 -25.68
N GLY A 219 0.68 42.91 -24.43
CA GLY A 219 -0.32 43.21 -23.41
C GLY A 219 -1.14 42.03 -22.86
N GLN A 220 -1.06 40.82 -23.45
CA GLN A 220 -1.72 39.63 -22.91
C GLN A 220 -0.94 39.02 -21.74
N THR A 221 -1.67 38.38 -20.83
CA THR A 221 -1.15 37.82 -19.57
C THR A 221 -1.08 36.30 -19.54
N SER A 222 -1.56 35.60 -20.58
CA SER A 222 -1.48 34.15 -20.65
C SER A 222 -1.46 33.59 -22.08
N LEU A 223 -1.00 32.35 -22.20
CA LEU A 223 -1.14 31.47 -23.36
C LEU A 223 -1.95 30.25 -22.94
N SER A 224 -2.98 29.91 -23.71
CA SER A 224 -3.77 28.70 -23.50
C SER A 224 -3.62 27.74 -24.69
N PHE A 225 -3.53 26.45 -24.39
CA PHE A 225 -3.57 25.39 -25.39
C PHE A 225 -4.11 24.10 -24.77
N ASP A 226 -4.68 23.25 -25.60
CA ASP A 226 -5.27 21.98 -25.18
C ASP A 226 -4.34 20.82 -25.51
N LEU A 227 -4.37 19.78 -24.67
CA LEU A 227 -3.76 18.48 -24.95
C LEU A 227 -4.86 17.42 -24.95
N THR A 228 -4.92 16.61 -26.01
CA THR A 228 -5.89 15.53 -26.16
C THR A 228 -5.29 14.22 -25.66
N ILE A 229 -5.91 13.63 -24.65
CA ILE A 229 -5.58 12.31 -24.10
C ILE A 229 -6.46 11.28 -24.79
N ASN A 230 -5.86 10.19 -25.27
CA ASN A 230 -6.57 9.09 -25.91
C ASN A 230 -6.99 8.09 -24.83
N GLY A 231 -8.15 7.48 -24.98
CA GLY A 231 -8.55 6.34 -24.18
C GLY A 231 -8.43 5.06 -24.99
N ASP A 232 -7.90 4.00 -24.40
CA ASP A 232 -7.82 2.69 -25.04
C ASP A 232 -8.20 1.55 -24.08
N THR A 233 -7.70 0.32 -24.30
CA THR A 233 -8.06 -0.85 -23.47
C THR A 233 -6.82 -1.64 -23.03
N GLY A 234 -5.64 -1.08 -23.31
CA GLY A 234 -4.34 -1.63 -23.02
C GLY A 234 -4.00 -1.35 -21.57
N VAL A 235 -3.63 -2.38 -20.84
CA VAL A 235 -3.33 -2.21 -19.43
C VAL A 235 -1.92 -1.71 -19.25
N GLU A 236 -1.82 -0.51 -18.74
CA GLU A 236 -0.58 0.17 -18.45
C GLU A 236 -0.51 0.63 -16.98
N SER A 237 0.61 1.20 -16.58
CA SER A 237 0.72 1.85 -15.27
C SER A 237 0.22 3.28 -15.38
N ASP A 238 -0.12 3.94 -14.27
CA ASP A 238 -0.33 5.40 -14.33
C ASP A 238 0.88 6.09 -14.96
N GLU A 239 0.63 6.80 -16.06
CA GLU A 239 1.67 7.42 -16.85
C GLU A 239 1.70 8.93 -16.65
N THR A 240 2.82 9.55 -17.04
CA THR A 240 3.03 10.99 -16.87
C THR A 240 3.37 11.66 -18.17
N ILE A 241 2.78 12.84 -18.40
CA ILE A 241 3.17 13.80 -19.43
C ILE A 241 3.70 15.04 -18.71
N VAL A 242 4.98 15.32 -18.90
CA VAL A 242 5.68 16.49 -18.36
C VAL A 242 5.87 17.50 -19.48
N ILE A 243 5.17 18.63 -19.39
CA ILE A 243 5.26 19.75 -20.32
C ILE A 243 6.26 20.75 -19.73
N ASN A 244 7.37 21.00 -20.42
CA ASN A 244 8.34 22.04 -20.07
C ASN A 244 8.16 23.23 -21.00
N ALA A 245 7.99 24.41 -20.43
CA ALA A 245 7.85 25.67 -21.12
C ALA A 245 9.06 26.57 -20.84
N VAL A 246 9.62 27.15 -21.90
CA VAL A 246 10.74 28.10 -21.83
C VAL A 246 10.35 29.34 -22.62
N LEU A 247 10.55 30.52 -22.03
CA LEU A 247 10.33 31.78 -22.74
C LEU A 247 11.55 32.11 -23.64
N ASP A 248 11.30 32.26 -24.93
CA ASP A 248 12.36 32.51 -25.91
C ASP A 248 13.06 33.84 -25.64
N GLY A 249 14.39 33.85 -25.73
CA GLY A 249 15.22 35.01 -25.37
C GLY A 249 15.41 35.22 -23.87
N TYR A 250 14.72 34.45 -23.01
CA TYR A 250 14.82 34.51 -21.55
C TYR A 250 14.98 33.10 -20.97
N SER A 251 16.11 32.44 -21.24
CA SER A 251 16.33 31.01 -20.94
C SER A 251 16.20 30.60 -19.46
N SER A 252 16.23 31.55 -18.52
CA SER A 252 15.97 31.31 -17.09
C SER A 252 14.48 31.33 -16.72
N ALA A 253 13.61 31.87 -17.56
CA ALA A 253 12.16 31.91 -17.37
C ALA A 253 11.56 30.59 -17.88
N THR A 254 11.55 29.60 -17.00
CA THR A 254 11.08 28.25 -17.29
C THR A 254 10.00 27.81 -16.29
N THR A 255 9.11 26.93 -16.73
CA THR A 255 8.10 26.31 -15.86
C THR A 255 7.72 24.94 -16.40
N SER A 256 7.24 24.05 -15.55
CA SER A 256 6.80 22.71 -15.93
C SER A 256 5.44 22.37 -15.35
N LYS A 257 4.68 21.55 -16.07
CA LYS A 257 3.43 20.93 -15.58
C LYS A 257 3.50 19.42 -15.78
N THR A 258 3.11 18.67 -14.76
CA THR A 258 2.96 17.21 -14.85
C THR A 258 1.48 16.85 -14.92
N ILE A 259 1.09 16.13 -15.97
CA ILE A 259 -0.24 15.53 -16.10
C ILE A 259 -0.07 14.04 -15.82
N THR A 260 -0.77 13.51 -14.82
CA THR A 260 -0.90 12.07 -14.60
C THR A 260 -2.08 11.56 -15.39
N VAL A 261 -1.82 10.68 -16.36
CA VAL A 261 -2.83 9.88 -17.03
C VAL A 261 -3.03 8.65 -16.16
N THR A 262 -4.17 8.58 -15.47
CA THR A 262 -4.46 7.46 -14.58
C THR A 262 -5.09 6.36 -15.40
N ASN A 263 -4.43 5.20 -15.45
CA ASN A 263 -4.91 4.06 -16.19
C ASN A 263 -6.15 3.49 -15.49
N ASP A 264 -7.30 3.56 -16.15
CA ASP A 264 -8.54 2.90 -15.70
C ASP A 264 -8.75 1.53 -16.35
N ASP A 265 -7.86 1.15 -17.27
CA ASP A 265 -7.81 -0.18 -17.87
C ASP A 265 -7.24 -1.20 -16.90
N VAL A 266 -8.12 -2.03 -16.35
CA VAL A 266 -7.69 -3.14 -15.53
C VAL A 266 -7.30 -4.30 -16.43
N THR A 267 -6.18 -4.98 -16.13
CA THR A 267 -6.05 -6.38 -16.56
C THR A 267 -7.33 -7.06 -16.14
N SER A 268 -7.97 -7.78 -17.06
CA SER A 268 -9.05 -8.69 -16.69
C SER A 268 -8.48 -9.68 -15.67
N THR A 269 -8.55 -9.25 -14.43
CA THR A 269 -8.15 -9.93 -13.22
C THR A 269 -9.32 -9.71 -12.25
N PRO A 270 -9.77 -10.79 -11.59
CA PRO A 270 -10.97 -10.77 -10.76
C PRO A 270 -10.85 -9.68 -9.69
N GLY A 271 -11.96 -9.02 -9.38
CA GLY A 271 -12.04 -7.87 -8.48
C GLY A 271 -11.07 -7.92 -7.29
N SER A 272 -10.35 -6.82 -7.08
CA SER A 272 -9.30 -6.62 -6.07
C SER A 272 -9.32 -7.63 -4.92
N THR A 273 -8.57 -8.71 -5.11
CA THR A 273 -8.24 -9.66 -4.06
C THR A 273 -7.05 -9.09 -3.27
N PRO A 274 -7.04 -9.19 -1.94
CA PRO A 274 -5.84 -8.88 -1.18
C PRO A 274 -4.66 -9.71 -1.66
N SER A 275 -3.60 -9.03 -2.09
CA SER A 275 -2.42 -9.64 -2.70
C SER A 275 -1.60 -10.41 -1.67
N ALA A 276 -1.34 -11.68 -1.96
CA ALA A 276 -0.32 -12.45 -1.27
C ALA A 276 1.07 -11.88 -1.58
N VAL A 277 1.93 -11.73 -0.56
CA VAL A 277 3.34 -11.39 -0.83
C VAL A 277 4.14 -12.65 -1.09
N ALA A 278 4.37 -12.91 -2.37
CA ALA A 278 5.49 -13.70 -2.83
C ALA A 278 6.62 -12.79 -3.30
N GLY A 279 7.84 -13.34 -3.33
CA GLY A 279 8.94 -12.72 -4.07
C GLY A 279 8.58 -12.53 -5.55
N PRO A 280 9.50 -11.98 -6.37
CA PRO A 280 9.24 -11.80 -7.80
C PRO A 280 8.64 -13.07 -8.39
N THR A 281 7.64 -12.93 -9.27
CA THR A 281 7.06 -14.04 -10.03
C THR A 281 8.22 -14.91 -10.54
N PRO A 282 8.23 -16.23 -10.26
CA PRO A 282 9.34 -17.08 -10.64
C PRO A 282 9.43 -17.12 -12.17
N THR A 283 10.28 -16.26 -12.72
CA THR A 283 10.72 -16.28 -14.11
C THR A 283 12.12 -16.87 -14.10
N ALA A 284 12.45 -17.73 -15.06
CA ALA A 284 13.79 -18.30 -15.19
C ALA A 284 14.83 -17.16 -15.27
N GLY A 285 15.65 -16.97 -14.23
CA GLY A 285 16.53 -15.79 -14.11
C GLY A 285 17.45 -15.78 -12.88
N THR A 286 18.29 -14.73 -12.79
CA THR A 286 19.34 -14.56 -11.77
C THR A 286 18.75 -14.44 -10.37
N LEU A 287 19.13 -15.37 -9.49
CA LEU A 287 18.70 -15.37 -8.08
C LEU A 287 19.28 -14.19 -7.31
N SER A 288 18.45 -13.56 -6.48
CA SER A 288 18.83 -12.41 -5.66
C SER A 288 19.19 -12.80 -4.23
N THR A 289 19.94 -11.95 -3.51
CA THR A 289 20.18 -12.18 -2.07
C THR A 289 18.91 -11.87 -1.29
N PHE A 290 18.51 -12.78 -0.39
CA PHE A 290 17.37 -12.53 0.49
C PHE A 290 17.75 -11.51 1.57
N SER A 291 16.94 -10.46 1.69
CA SER A 291 16.97 -9.51 2.79
C SER A 291 15.61 -9.43 3.44
N TYR A 292 15.59 -9.30 4.77
CA TYR A 292 14.37 -8.96 5.49
C TYR A 292 13.95 -7.53 5.18
N GLU A 293 12.66 -7.23 5.32
CA GLU A 293 12.17 -5.86 5.38
C GLU A 293 12.95 -5.07 6.44
N PRO A 294 13.31 -3.80 6.18
CA PRO A 294 14.03 -2.97 7.16
C PRO A 294 13.34 -2.94 8.53
N GLU A 295 12.00 -2.89 8.55
CA GLU A 295 11.20 -2.93 9.77
C GLU A 295 11.33 -4.27 10.52
N ALA A 296 11.34 -5.39 9.79
CA ALA A 296 11.55 -6.71 10.37
C ALA A 296 12.96 -6.87 10.96
N ALA A 297 13.99 -6.40 10.24
CA ALA A 297 15.37 -6.43 10.72
C ALA A 297 15.56 -5.59 11.99
N THR A 298 14.93 -4.42 12.05
CA THR A 298 14.91 -3.55 13.23
C THR A 298 14.23 -4.25 14.41
N LEU A 299 13.07 -4.87 14.17
CA LEU A 299 12.34 -5.64 15.17
C LEU A 299 13.16 -6.81 15.73
N PHE A 300 13.86 -7.57 14.89
CA PHE A 300 14.68 -8.68 15.38
C PHE A 300 15.84 -8.23 16.25
N SER A 301 16.39 -7.05 15.96
CA SER A 301 17.41 -6.43 16.82
C SER A 301 16.84 -6.03 18.17
N ALA A 302 15.62 -5.47 18.20
CA ALA A 302 14.91 -5.13 19.43
C ALA A 302 14.55 -6.38 20.26
N TYR A 303 14.13 -7.47 19.61
CA TYR A 303 13.93 -8.77 20.28
C TYR A 303 15.21 -9.29 20.92
N ALA A 304 16.34 -9.23 20.20
CA ALA A 304 17.63 -9.66 20.76
C ALA A 304 18.02 -8.83 22.00
N ALA A 305 17.75 -7.51 21.99
CA ALA A 305 17.96 -6.64 23.14
C ALA A 305 17.07 -6.99 24.35
N LYS A 306 15.92 -7.65 24.14
CA LYS A 306 15.06 -8.23 25.19
C LYS A 306 15.39 -9.70 25.50
N GLY A 307 16.53 -10.20 25.06
CA GLY A 307 16.98 -11.58 25.31
C GLY A 307 16.24 -12.63 24.50
N TYR A 308 15.51 -12.25 23.45
CA TYR A 308 14.78 -13.18 22.58
C TYR A 308 15.41 -13.25 21.19
N THR A 309 15.82 -14.45 20.77
CA THR A 309 16.34 -14.69 19.41
C THR A 309 15.37 -15.59 18.65
N PRO A 310 14.54 -15.04 17.74
CA PRO A 310 13.59 -15.85 16.99
C PRO A 310 14.31 -16.82 16.04
N THR A 311 13.71 -18.00 15.82
CA THR A 311 14.16 -18.97 14.81
C THR A 311 14.07 -18.37 13.40
N THR A 312 14.79 -18.95 12.43
CA THR A 312 14.72 -18.52 11.02
C THR A 312 13.28 -18.54 10.49
N GLY A 313 12.53 -19.61 10.80
CA GLY A 313 11.12 -19.74 10.47
C GLY A 313 10.29 -18.59 11.04
N ARG A 314 10.39 -18.32 12.36
CA ARG A 314 9.68 -17.21 13.00
C ARG A 314 10.03 -15.85 12.38
N LYS A 315 11.30 -15.60 12.08
CA LYS A 315 11.73 -14.36 11.39
C LYS A 315 11.06 -14.24 10.02
N ARG A 316 11.00 -15.31 9.23
CA ARG A 316 10.34 -15.31 7.92
C ARG A 316 8.82 -15.16 8.03
N THR A 317 8.18 -15.81 9.01
CA THR A 317 6.75 -15.62 9.30
C THR A 317 6.43 -14.15 9.58
N ILE A 318 7.18 -13.51 10.50
CA ILE A 318 7.00 -12.10 10.85
C ILE A 318 7.28 -11.19 9.65
N ASN A 319 8.33 -11.48 8.87
CA ASN A 319 8.64 -10.72 7.66
C ASN A 319 7.51 -10.80 6.63
N ARG A 320 6.95 -11.99 6.41
CA ARG A 320 5.81 -12.17 5.50
C ARG A 320 4.58 -11.41 5.98
N TYR A 321 4.31 -11.40 7.28
CA TYR A 321 3.24 -10.58 7.84
C TYR A 321 3.43 -9.09 7.53
N ILE A 322 4.62 -8.54 7.80
CA ILE A 322 4.94 -7.13 7.51
C ILE A 322 4.79 -6.83 6.03
N GLN A 323 5.29 -7.73 5.18
CA GLN A 323 5.17 -7.62 3.73
C GLN A 323 3.71 -7.55 3.28
N ARG A 324 2.86 -8.47 3.75
CA ARG A 324 1.41 -8.47 3.46
C ARG A 324 0.74 -7.18 3.90
N SER A 325 1.03 -6.72 5.11
CA SER A 325 0.52 -5.43 5.61
C SER A 325 1.00 -4.23 4.77
N LYS A 326 2.23 -4.24 4.26
CA LYS A 326 2.77 -3.19 3.37
C LYS A 326 2.12 -3.23 2.00
N ALA A 327 2.01 -4.40 1.38
CA ALA A 327 1.39 -4.58 0.08
C ALA A 327 -0.09 -4.13 0.05
N ALA A 328 -0.81 -4.33 1.16
CA ALA A 328 -2.19 -3.85 1.31
C ALA A 328 -2.32 -2.37 1.73
N GLY A 329 -1.20 -1.66 1.91
CA GLY A 329 -1.18 -0.28 2.40
C GLY A 329 -1.56 -0.12 3.89
N ILE A 330 -1.79 -1.21 4.61
CA ILE A 330 -2.18 -1.21 6.04
C ILE A 330 -1.04 -0.70 6.91
N TRP A 331 0.19 -1.12 6.61
CA TRP A 331 1.38 -0.78 7.41
C TRP A 331 1.64 0.72 7.48
N ALA A 332 1.26 1.49 6.46
CA ALA A 332 1.38 2.94 6.43
C ALA A 332 0.29 3.66 7.26
N LEU A 333 -0.84 2.99 7.50
CA LEU A 333 -1.96 3.48 8.28
C LEU A 333 -1.86 3.11 9.77
N ASP A 334 -1.01 2.16 10.12
CA ASP A 334 -0.74 1.77 11.51
C ASP A 334 0.11 2.81 12.25
N ILE A 335 -0.34 3.22 13.43
CA ILE A 335 0.41 4.04 14.39
C ILE A 335 1.25 3.14 15.30
N ALA A 336 0.65 2.08 15.83
CA ALA A 336 1.32 1.07 16.66
C ALA A 336 0.65 -0.29 16.53
N ARG A 337 1.44 -1.35 16.67
CA ARG A 337 0.95 -2.72 16.53
C ARG A 337 1.74 -3.69 17.41
N TYR A 338 1.04 -4.69 17.93
CA TYR A 338 1.58 -5.68 18.88
C TYR A 338 1.13 -7.08 18.51
N ILE A 339 2.04 -8.04 18.66
CA ILE A 339 1.82 -9.46 18.34
C ILE A 339 2.28 -10.33 19.53
N PRO A 340 1.68 -11.51 19.74
CA PRO A 340 2.07 -12.37 20.84
C PRO A 340 3.35 -13.12 20.48
N ILE A 341 4.29 -13.22 21.43
CA ILE A 341 5.51 -14.02 21.33
C ILE A 341 5.50 -15.07 22.45
N PRO A 342 5.03 -16.31 22.18
CA PRO A 342 4.87 -17.38 23.16
C PRO A 342 6.09 -17.60 24.05
N ASP A 343 7.27 -17.51 23.47
CA ASP A 343 8.56 -17.79 24.10
C ASP A 343 9.08 -16.66 24.98
N SER A 344 8.46 -15.48 24.90
CA SER A 344 8.98 -14.30 25.54
C SER A 344 7.86 -13.29 25.80
N PRO A 345 7.39 -13.20 27.06
CA PRO A 345 6.50 -12.12 27.49
C PRO A 345 7.11 -10.75 27.16
N ALA A 346 8.42 -10.58 27.38
CA ALA A 346 9.12 -9.32 27.14
C ALA A 346 9.13 -8.92 25.65
N ALA A 347 9.28 -9.87 24.73
CA ALA A 347 9.20 -9.60 23.30
C ALA A 347 7.78 -9.25 22.83
N SER A 348 6.76 -9.80 23.49
CA SER A 348 5.34 -9.51 23.21
C SER A 348 4.94 -8.06 23.52
N LEU A 349 5.75 -7.33 24.30
CA LEU A 349 5.51 -5.93 24.67
C LEU A 349 6.03 -4.92 23.64
N ILE A 350 6.87 -5.35 22.69
CA ILE A 350 7.48 -4.43 21.72
C ILE A 350 6.44 -4.00 20.67
N ASN A 351 6.40 -2.70 20.37
CA ASN A 351 5.68 -2.17 19.21
C ASN A 351 6.41 -2.61 17.93
N ILE A 352 5.79 -3.49 17.16
CA ILE A 352 6.45 -4.06 15.97
C ILE A 352 6.61 -3.05 14.83
N LYS A 353 5.83 -1.96 14.85
CA LYS A 353 5.92 -0.90 13.84
C LYS A 353 7.15 -0.04 14.05
N ASN A 354 7.38 0.39 15.29
CA ASN A 354 8.50 1.24 15.69
C ASN A 354 9.03 0.79 17.07
N PRO A 355 9.92 -0.22 17.13
CA PRO A 355 10.44 -0.72 18.39
C PRO A 355 11.08 0.38 19.26
N GLY A 356 10.73 0.44 20.54
CA GLY A 356 11.18 1.47 21.48
C GLY A 356 10.33 2.73 21.49
N VAL A 357 9.40 2.89 20.54
CA VAL A 357 8.42 3.98 20.50
C VAL A 357 7.04 3.38 20.73
N ASN A 358 6.37 3.81 21.81
CA ASN A 358 5.08 3.25 22.22
C ASN A 358 5.12 1.73 22.47
N ASP A 359 6.25 1.19 22.93
CA ASP A 359 6.27 -0.18 23.46
C ASP A 359 5.29 -0.28 24.66
N LEU A 360 4.64 -1.43 24.83
CA LEU A 360 3.69 -1.64 25.91
C LEU A 360 4.39 -1.58 27.27
N VAL A 361 3.90 -0.68 28.12
CA VAL A 361 4.28 -0.59 29.53
C VAL A 361 3.31 -1.43 30.34
N VAL A 362 3.85 -2.42 31.04
CA VAL A 362 3.09 -3.24 31.97
C VAL A 362 2.83 -2.45 33.24
N GLU A 363 1.57 -2.32 33.62
CA GLU A 363 1.17 -1.77 34.91
C GLU A 363 0.41 -2.82 35.71
N GLY A 364 0.71 -2.90 37.01
CA GLY A 364 0.25 -4.00 37.87
C GLY A 364 1.06 -5.28 37.62
N SER A 365 0.40 -6.44 37.64
CA SER A 365 1.03 -7.74 37.45
C SER A 365 0.16 -8.68 36.60
N PRO A 366 -0.08 -8.37 35.31
CA PRO A 366 -0.78 -9.28 34.41
C PRO A 366 0.02 -10.57 34.28
N SER A 367 -0.68 -11.71 34.34
CA SER A 367 -0.05 -13.00 34.08
C SER A 367 0.09 -13.21 32.58
N PHE A 368 1.16 -13.91 32.19
CA PHE A 368 1.40 -14.32 30.83
C PHE A 368 1.42 -15.84 30.75
N VAL A 369 0.66 -16.39 29.81
CA VAL A 369 0.55 -17.84 29.60
C VAL A 369 1.19 -18.17 28.26
N ASP A 370 2.30 -18.92 28.27
CA ASP A 370 2.80 -19.61 27.08
C ASP A 370 2.06 -20.94 26.94
N PRO A 371 1.17 -21.10 25.97
CA PRO A 371 0.40 -22.30 25.81
C PRO A 371 1.20 -23.50 25.32
N ARG A 372 2.45 -23.30 24.90
CA ARG A 372 3.37 -24.40 24.58
C ARG A 372 3.87 -25.07 25.86
N ALA A 373 3.84 -24.36 27.00
CA ALA A 373 4.17 -24.91 28.31
C ALA A 373 3.03 -25.81 28.80
N GLY A 374 3.16 -27.13 28.59
CA GLY A 374 2.19 -28.13 29.07
C GLY A 374 1.39 -28.85 27.98
N VAL A 375 1.68 -28.61 26.69
CA VAL A 375 1.23 -29.53 25.63
C VAL A 375 2.04 -30.82 25.76
N ASN A 376 1.45 -31.86 26.34
CA ASN A 376 2.06 -33.18 26.34
C ASN A 376 2.38 -33.59 24.90
N ALA A 377 3.65 -33.90 24.66
CA ALA A 377 4.15 -34.29 23.35
C ALA A 377 3.50 -35.64 22.94
N ILE A 378 2.85 -35.71 21.78
CA ILE A 378 2.26 -36.96 21.26
C ILE A 378 3.27 -37.62 20.33
N ASP A 379 4.05 -38.56 20.85
CA ASP A 379 5.10 -39.21 20.06
C ASP A 379 4.49 -39.94 18.84
N PRO A 380 4.78 -39.49 17.60
CA PRO A 380 4.26 -40.12 16.39
C PRO A 380 4.89 -41.50 16.12
N ASN A 381 5.82 -41.97 16.95
CA ASN A 381 6.36 -43.32 16.93
C ASN A 381 5.64 -44.27 17.89
N THR A 382 5.11 -43.78 19.02
CA THR A 382 4.36 -44.60 19.98
C THR A 382 2.84 -44.45 19.84
N LEU A 383 2.37 -43.42 19.13
CA LEU A 383 0.94 -43.11 18.90
C LEU A 383 0.13 -42.93 20.20
N THR A 384 0.78 -42.76 21.35
CA THR A 384 0.11 -42.63 22.65
C THR A 384 -0.37 -41.19 22.88
N ASN A 385 -1.66 -41.08 23.20
CA ASN A 385 -2.38 -39.83 23.28
C ASN A 385 -2.32 -39.25 24.71
N GLY A 386 -1.34 -38.39 24.99
CA GLY A 386 -1.35 -37.55 26.19
C GLY A 386 -2.33 -36.39 26.01
N TYR A 387 -3.64 -36.65 26.04
CA TYR A 387 -4.65 -35.60 25.87
C TYR A 387 -4.58 -34.59 27.00
N ASN A 388 -4.27 -33.33 26.70
CA ASN A 388 -4.70 -32.22 27.53
C ASN A 388 -5.91 -31.59 26.84
N SER A 389 -7.08 -31.70 27.48
CA SER A 389 -8.42 -31.47 26.91
C SER A 389 -8.77 -29.98 26.76
N SER A 390 -7.86 -29.16 26.24
CA SER A 390 -8.21 -27.78 25.88
C SER A 390 -7.22 -27.21 24.86
N PRO A 391 -7.60 -27.05 23.58
CA PRO A 391 -6.84 -26.27 22.60
C PRO A 391 -6.87 -24.76 22.89
N SER A 392 -7.35 -24.33 24.07
CA SER A 392 -7.55 -22.92 24.44
C SER A 392 -6.26 -22.13 24.70
N GLY A 393 -5.11 -22.81 24.73
CA GLY A 393 -3.83 -22.17 24.92
C GLY A 393 -3.39 -21.43 23.65
N ALA A 394 -3.76 -20.16 23.52
CA ALA A 394 -2.96 -19.21 22.75
C ALA A 394 -2.18 -18.32 23.72
N THR A 395 -1.06 -17.75 23.26
CA THR A 395 -0.15 -16.94 24.08
C THR A 395 -0.81 -15.65 24.51
N THR A 396 -1.24 -15.62 25.76
CA THR A 396 -2.13 -14.57 26.23
C THR A 396 -1.57 -13.88 27.44
N PHE A 397 -1.72 -12.55 27.44
CA PHE A 397 -1.75 -11.81 28.69
C PHE A 397 -3.16 -11.89 29.27
N THR A 398 -3.25 -12.08 30.58
CA THR A 398 -4.51 -12.03 31.32
C THR A 398 -4.37 -11.05 32.48
N ALA A 399 -5.37 -10.19 32.65
CA ALA A 399 -5.39 -9.19 33.71
C ALA A 399 -6.20 -9.64 34.94
N THR A 400 -5.82 -9.14 36.10
CA THR A 400 -6.69 -8.98 37.27
C THR A 400 -7.01 -7.48 37.42
N PRO A 401 -8.00 -7.08 38.24
CA PRO A 401 -8.29 -5.66 38.46
C PRO A 401 -7.02 -4.87 38.82
N GLY A 402 -6.83 -3.71 38.16
CA GLY A 402 -5.64 -2.85 38.33
C GLY A 402 -4.46 -3.18 37.40
N ASN A 403 -4.52 -4.26 36.62
CA ASN A 403 -3.51 -4.55 35.61
C ASN A 403 -3.91 -3.93 34.26
N ARG A 404 -2.93 -3.37 33.55
CA ARG A 404 -3.12 -2.83 32.19
C ARG A 404 -1.84 -2.91 31.36
N LEU A 405 -2.00 -2.96 30.04
CA LEU A 405 -0.93 -2.79 29.06
C LEU A 405 -1.07 -1.42 28.43
N ASN A 406 -0.25 -0.48 28.86
CA ASN A 406 -0.32 0.92 28.45
C ASN A 406 0.53 1.16 27.20
N THR A 407 -0.03 1.84 26.20
CA THR A 407 0.68 2.12 24.92
C THR A 407 1.48 3.42 24.93
N GLY A 408 1.26 4.31 25.90
CA GLY A 408 1.82 5.66 25.92
C GLY A 408 1.20 6.64 24.92
N ILE A 409 0.39 6.18 23.96
CA ILE A 409 -0.28 7.01 22.95
C ILE A 409 -1.48 7.71 23.58
N GLN A 410 -1.48 9.03 23.60
CA GLN A 410 -2.54 9.81 24.23
C GLN A 410 -3.78 9.90 23.33
N LEU A 411 -4.98 9.85 23.94
CA LEU A 411 -6.23 9.98 23.20
C LEU A 411 -6.32 11.28 22.38
N LYS A 412 -5.83 12.41 22.92
CA LYS A 412 -5.77 13.70 22.23
C LYS A 412 -4.89 13.72 20.98
N ASP A 413 -3.95 12.79 20.85
CA ASP A 413 -2.99 12.74 19.73
C ASP A 413 -3.53 11.90 18.57
N LEU A 414 -4.71 11.30 18.71
CA LEU A 414 -5.35 10.51 17.66
C LEU A 414 -6.20 11.38 16.72
N PRO A 415 -6.16 11.09 15.40
CA PRO A 415 -6.98 11.80 14.42
C PRO A 415 -8.48 11.55 14.63
N VAL A 416 -9.21 12.60 15.02
CA VAL A 416 -10.63 12.52 15.42
C VAL A 416 -11.53 11.90 14.34
N ASN A 417 -11.26 12.16 13.05
CA ASN A 417 -12.12 11.73 11.95
C ASN A 417 -11.64 10.46 11.24
N ASP A 418 -10.49 9.91 11.60
CA ASP A 418 -9.86 8.82 10.84
C ASP A 418 -8.98 7.97 11.74
N VAL A 419 -9.62 7.18 12.61
CA VAL A 419 -8.95 6.43 13.67
C VAL A 419 -9.52 5.02 13.79
N ARG A 420 -8.66 4.08 14.17
CA ARG A 420 -8.96 2.68 14.35
C ARG A 420 -8.26 2.15 15.60
N LEU A 421 -8.99 1.34 16.35
CA LEU A 421 -8.49 0.58 17.49
C LEU A 421 -8.97 -0.86 17.36
N GLY A 422 -8.05 -1.82 17.41
CA GLY A 422 -8.35 -3.24 17.31
C GLY A 422 -7.60 -4.09 18.33
N GLY A 423 -8.20 -5.20 18.74
CA GLY A 423 -7.59 -6.17 19.64
C GLY A 423 -8.02 -7.60 19.33
N PHE A 424 -7.11 -8.55 19.52
CA PHE A 424 -7.34 -9.98 19.29
C PHE A 424 -7.44 -10.74 20.61
N PHE A 425 -8.50 -11.56 20.77
CA PHE A 425 -8.80 -12.25 22.04
C PHE A 425 -9.19 -13.72 21.88
N THR A 426 -8.94 -14.53 22.92
CA THR A 426 -9.06 -16.01 22.88
C THR A 426 -10.38 -16.63 23.38
N GLY A 427 -11.37 -15.85 23.83
CA GLY A 427 -12.57 -16.41 24.51
C GLY A 427 -13.85 -15.56 24.46
N SER A 428 -15.01 -16.18 24.77
CA SER A 428 -16.35 -15.57 24.87
C SER A 428 -16.81 -15.41 26.34
N GLY A 429 -16.92 -14.17 26.85
CA GLY A 429 -17.32 -13.74 28.23
C GLY A 429 -16.15 -13.41 29.18
N SER A 430 -16.13 -12.51 30.19
CA SER A 430 -17.10 -11.80 31.10
C SER A 430 -17.34 -10.29 30.78
N THR A 431 -18.11 -9.55 31.60
CA THR A 431 -18.73 -8.21 31.30
C THR A 431 -17.82 -6.97 31.29
N ASN A 432 -16.54 -7.02 31.67
CA ASN A 432 -15.83 -5.78 32.09
C ASN A 432 -14.44 -5.58 31.44
N PHE A 433 -14.21 -6.11 30.24
CA PHE A 433 -12.95 -5.95 29.52
C PHE A 433 -12.99 -4.78 28.54
N GLU A 434 -12.09 -3.81 28.70
CA GLU A 434 -12.01 -2.65 27.80
C GLU A 434 -10.62 -2.50 27.18
N CYS A 435 -10.60 -2.05 25.93
CA CYS A 435 -9.42 -1.51 25.27
C CYS A 435 -9.77 -0.11 24.80
N GLY A 436 -8.86 0.85 25.00
CA GLY A 436 -9.08 2.23 24.58
C GLY A 436 -8.81 3.25 25.68
N ALA A 437 -9.37 4.44 25.50
CA ALA A 437 -9.43 5.47 26.52
C ALA A 437 -10.69 6.30 26.33
N GLN A 438 -11.18 6.89 27.42
CA GLN A 438 -12.32 7.81 27.41
C GLN A 438 -12.08 8.98 28.35
N ASP A 439 -12.53 10.17 27.94
CA ASP A 439 -12.60 11.33 28.80
C ASP A 439 -13.69 11.09 29.87
N PRO A 440 -13.36 11.12 31.18
CA PRO A 440 -14.31 10.85 32.26
C PRO A 440 -15.34 11.96 32.43
N THR A 441 -15.09 13.16 31.87
CA THR A 441 -16.00 14.30 31.96
C THR A 441 -17.06 14.24 30.88
N THR A 442 -16.65 13.93 29.65
CA THR A 442 -17.54 13.94 28.47
C THR A 442 -18.02 12.54 28.07
N GLY A 443 -17.33 11.50 28.51
CA GLY A 443 -17.56 10.11 28.11
C GLY A 443 -17.11 9.79 26.68
N TYR A 444 -16.46 10.73 25.98
CA TYR A 444 -15.98 10.59 24.60
C TYR A 444 -14.61 9.92 24.54
N GLY A 445 -14.38 9.14 23.48
CA GLY A 445 -13.08 8.54 23.20
C GLY A 445 -13.16 7.40 22.21
N ILE A 446 -12.06 6.69 22.03
CA ILE A 446 -12.04 5.45 21.26
C ILE A 446 -11.81 4.28 22.20
N ALA A 447 -12.82 3.43 22.30
CA ALA A 447 -12.77 2.26 23.15
C ALA A 447 -13.75 1.19 22.67
N PHE A 448 -13.44 -0.06 22.97
CA PHE A 448 -14.38 -1.14 22.80
C PHE A 448 -14.32 -2.14 23.94
N ALA A 449 -15.48 -2.73 24.22
CA ALA A 449 -15.69 -3.71 25.26
C ALA A 449 -16.51 -4.87 24.72
N MET A 450 -16.01 -6.09 24.89
CA MET A 450 -16.79 -7.30 24.58
C MET A 450 -17.66 -7.67 25.79
N LYS A 451 -18.98 -7.58 25.67
CA LYS A 451 -19.91 -7.92 26.76
C LYS A 451 -20.15 -9.43 26.86
N SER A 452 -20.33 -9.97 28.07
CA SER A 452 -20.73 -11.37 28.26
C SER A 452 -22.24 -11.56 28.23
N GLY A 453 -22.66 -12.77 27.87
CA GLY A 453 -24.07 -13.18 27.93
C GLY A 453 -24.89 -12.85 26.69
N GLY A 454 -24.29 -12.20 25.69
CA GLY A 454 -25.00 -11.93 24.45
C GLY A 454 -24.11 -11.38 23.34
N GLY A 455 -22.87 -11.85 23.22
CA GLY A 455 -21.87 -11.52 22.19
C GLY A 455 -22.08 -10.22 21.42
N THR A 456 -22.18 -9.11 22.16
CA THR A 456 -22.28 -7.75 21.66
C THR A 456 -20.99 -7.01 22.01
N MET A 457 -20.59 -6.08 21.14
CA MET A 457 -19.52 -5.13 21.42
C MET A 457 -20.15 -3.80 21.82
N ALA A 458 -19.79 -3.26 23.00
CA ALA A 458 -19.97 -1.84 23.25
C ALA A 458 -18.75 -1.12 22.68
N ALA A 459 -18.98 -0.04 21.95
CA ALA A 459 -17.91 0.64 21.26
C ALA A 459 -18.18 2.14 21.17
N LYS A 460 -17.10 2.89 21.27
CA LYS A 460 -17.04 4.33 21.16
C LYS A 460 -15.93 4.69 20.17
N ALA A 461 -16.18 5.69 19.35
CA ALA A 461 -15.15 6.29 18.51
C ALA A 461 -15.41 7.80 18.39
N MET A 462 -14.77 8.59 19.26
CA MET A 462 -14.70 10.05 19.20
C MET A 462 -16.07 10.78 19.21
N GLY A 463 -17.04 10.29 20.01
CA GLY A 463 -18.39 10.87 20.17
C GLY A 463 -19.27 10.14 21.21
N ALA A 464 -20.56 10.52 21.33
CA ALA A 464 -21.51 9.93 22.29
C ALA A 464 -21.69 8.41 22.08
N ALA A 465 -21.89 7.67 23.18
CA ALA A 465 -21.87 6.20 23.20
C ALA A 465 -22.90 5.56 22.23
N SER A 466 -22.45 4.62 21.40
CA SER A 466 -23.34 3.57 20.90
C SER A 466 -23.32 2.43 21.90
N ASN A 467 -24.44 2.23 22.61
CA ASN A 467 -24.49 1.26 23.72
C ASN A 467 -24.36 -0.20 23.25
N THR A 468 -24.50 -0.46 21.94
CA THR A 468 -24.41 -1.78 21.31
C THR A 468 -24.04 -1.67 19.82
N MET A 469 -22.97 -2.33 19.38
CA MET A 469 -22.61 -2.52 17.97
C MET A 469 -22.83 -3.97 17.54
N GLY A 470 -23.60 -4.17 16.47
CA GLY A 470 -23.82 -5.47 15.82
C GLY A 470 -24.71 -6.43 16.61
N ALA A 471 -24.94 -7.62 16.05
CA ALA A 471 -25.75 -8.67 16.65
C ALA A 471 -24.96 -9.54 17.64
N THR A 472 -25.69 -10.12 18.60
CA THR A 472 -25.24 -10.95 19.72
C THR A 472 -24.36 -12.16 19.36
N ALA A 473 -24.41 -12.67 18.13
CA ALA A 473 -23.60 -13.84 17.71
C ALA A 473 -22.32 -13.45 16.95
N SER A 474 -22.19 -12.19 16.54
CA SER A 474 -21.14 -11.75 15.62
C SER A 474 -19.77 -11.62 16.28
N TRP A 475 -19.70 -11.50 17.61
CA TRP A 475 -18.49 -11.15 18.36
C TRP A 475 -17.86 -12.33 19.13
N SER A 476 -17.93 -13.54 18.57
CA SER A 476 -17.38 -14.76 19.19
C SER A 476 -15.85 -14.72 19.38
N ALA A 477 -15.33 -15.64 20.20
CA ALA A 477 -13.90 -15.83 20.49
C ALA A 477 -13.02 -16.03 19.24
N ASN A 478 -11.70 -15.83 19.40
CA ASN A 478 -10.67 -16.06 18.39
C ASN A 478 -10.76 -15.17 17.14
N LYS A 479 -11.19 -13.93 17.32
CA LYS A 479 -11.24 -12.91 16.27
C LYS A 479 -10.63 -11.59 16.73
N MET A 480 -10.21 -10.77 15.76
CA MET A 480 -9.89 -9.38 16.01
C MET A 480 -11.19 -8.59 16.07
N ALA A 481 -11.48 -7.94 17.20
CA ALA A 481 -12.51 -6.91 17.26
C ALA A 481 -11.88 -5.57 16.95
N THR A 482 -12.50 -4.82 16.06
CA THR A 482 -12.00 -3.51 15.64
C THR A 482 -13.13 -2.51 15.62
N VAL A 483 -12.84 -1.33 16.14
CA VAL A 483 -13.67 -0.15 16.00
C VAL A 483 -12.89 0.86 15.20
N GLN A 484 -13.53 1.43 14.19
CA GLN A 484 -12.94 2.53 13.44
C GLN A 484 -13.94 3.63 13.18
N ARG A 485 -13.43 4.84 13.08
CA ARG A 485 -14.13 6.00 12.60
C ARG A 485 -13.54 6.38 11.26
N ARG A 486 -14.32 6.26 10.19
CA ARG A 486 -13.86 6.50 8.82
C ARG A 486 -13.86 7.97 8.45
N ASN A 487 -14.79 8.73 9.02
CA ASN A 487 -14.96 10.15 8.74
C ASN A 487 -15.69 10.85 9.89
N ALA A 488 -16.06 12.11 9.66
CA ALA A 488 -16.74 12.96 10.64
C ALA A 488 -18.12 12.43 11.07
N THR A 489 -18.72 11.47 10.37
CA THR A 489 -20.07 10.96 10.69
C THR A 489 -20.15 9.44 10.81
N GLN A 490 -19.17 8.67 10.35
CA GLN A 490 -19.29 7.21 10.23
C GLN A 490 -18.38 6.46 11.21
N ILE A 491 -19.00 5.69 12.11
CA ILE A 491 -18.34 4.74 13.01
C ILE A 491 -18.69 3.32 12.57
N GLU A 492 -17.70 2.44 12.58
CA GLU A 492 -17.84 1.05 12.17
C GLU A 492 -17.26 0.09 13.21
N GLY A 493 -17.92 -1.05 13.34
CA GLY A 493 -17.49 -2.15 14.19
C GLY A 493 -17.29 -3.38 13.32
N TRP A 494 -16.09 -3.96 13.41
CA TRP A 494 -15.64 -5.09 12.61
C TRP A 494 -15.33 -6.29 13.51
N SER A 495 -15.85 -7.44 13.13
CA SER A 495 -15.56 -8.72 13.77
C SER A 495 -14.79 -9.62 12.81
N GLY A 496 -13.47 -9.69 12.99
CA GLY A 496 -12.55 -10.26 12.01
C GLY A 496 -12.68 -9.54 10.66
N PRO A 497 -12.99 -10.25 9.56
CA PRO A 497 -13.10 -9.65 8.23
C PRO A 497 -14.48 -9.04 7.94
N THR A 498 -15.43 -9.12 8.88
CA THR A 498 -16.84 -8.77 8.63
C THR A 498 -17.24 -7.48 9.31
N LEU A 499 -17.80 -6.55 8.52
CA LEU A 499 -18.44 -5.34 9.03
C LEU A 499 -19.72 -5.74 9.78
N ALA A 500 -19.68 -5.63 11.10
CA ALA A 500 -20.78 -6.05 11.97
C ALA A 500 -21.82 -4.94 12.20
N ALA A 501 -21.41 -3.67 12.17
CA ALA A 501 -22.33 -2.53 12.26
C ALA A 501 -21.70 -1.23 11.76
N THR A 502 -22.55 -0.34 11.24
CA THR A 502 -22.24 1.07 10.96
C THR A 502 -23.19 1.95 11.77
N VAL A 503 -22.66 2.98 12.42
CA VAL A 503 -23.44 3.95 13.18
C VAL A 503 -23.08 5.35 12.70
N THR A 504 -24.11 6.16 12.41
CA THR A 504 -23.92 7.57 12.07
C THR A 504 -23.89 8.41 13.35
N ASN A 505 -22.78 9.09 13.62
CA ASN A 505 -22.62 9.94 14.79
C ASN A 505 -21.63 11.08 14.51
N ALA A 506 -21.87 12.30 14.99
CA ALA A 506 -21.01 13.45 14.72
C ALA A 506 -19.68 13.39 15.52
N ALA A 507 -18.60 13.87 14.91
CA ALA A 507 -17.28 13.92 15.52
C ALA A 507 -17.23 15.04 16.56
N GLN A 508 -16.59 14.78 17.69
CA GLN A 508 -16.40 15.79 18.75
C GLN A 508 -14.90 16.02 18.98
N THR A 509 -14.54 17.29 19.14
CA THR A 509 -13.15 17.70 19.39
C THR A 509 -12.70 17.30 20.79
N MET A 510 -11.60 16.57 20.90
CA MET A 510 -10.96 16.23 22.19
C MET A 510 -10.04 17.38 22.61
N THR A 511 -10.50 18.31 23.45
CA THR A 511 -9.78 19.58 23.67
C THR A 511 -8.71 19.56 24.76
N SER A 512 -8.57 18.49 25.57
CA SER A 512 -7.56 18.49 26.67
C SER A 512 -7.17 17.14 27.29
N PHE A 513 -7.64 15.99 26.79
CA PHE A 513 -7.55 14.74 27.55
C PHE A 513 -6.28 13.90 27.28
N THR A 514 -5.51 13.63 28.33
CA THR A 514 -4.17 12.99 28.29
C THR A 514 -4.14 11.60 28.91
N GLN A 515 -5.24 10.81 28.85
CA GLN A 515 -5.08 9.39 29.16
C GLN A 515 -4.54 8.65 27.94
N PRO A 516 -3.58 7.75 28.17
CA PRO A 516 -3.07 6.89 27.12
C PRO A 516 -4.08 5.80 26.77
N ILE A 517 -4.04 5.35 25.52
CA ILE A 517 -4.75 4.16 25.08
C ILE A 517 -4.18 2.95 25.81
N THR A 518 -5.04 2.14 26.42
CA THR A 518 -4.68 0.88 27.08
C THR A 518 -5.21 -0.31 26.30
N PHE A 519 -4.44 -1.38 26.35
CA PHE A 519 -4.91 -2.73 26.07
C PHE A 519 -5.00 -3.49 27.39
N LEU A 520 -5.90 -4.47 27.44
CA LEU A 520 -6.03 -5.34 28.60
C LEU A 520 -6.34 -4.61 29.92
N GLU A 521 -7.35 -3.75 29.95
CA GLU A 521 -7.82 -3.07 31.16
C GLU A 521 -9.17 -3.65 31.65
N MET A 522 -9.25 -3.95 32.95
CA MET A 522 -10.52 -4.27 33.62
C MET A 522 -11.09 -2.98 34.21
N ASN A 523 -12.18 -2.46 33.64
CA ASN A 523 -12.59 -1.08 33.87
C ASN A 523 -12.98 -0.77 35.33
N GLY A 524 -12.60 0.41 35.82
CA GLY A 524 -12.92 0.92 37.17
C GLY A 524 -14.34 1.49 37.34
N LEU A 525 -15.32 1.08 36.53
CA LEU A 525 -16.68 1.66 36.51
C LEU A 525 -17.82 0.75 37.03
N ALA A 526 -17.56 -0.48 37.45
CA ALA A 526 -18.48 -1.26 38.30
C ALA A 526 -17.76 -2.50 38.86
N THR A 527 -18.21 -2.94 40.04
CA THR A 527 -17.74 -4.05 40.88
C THR A 527 -17.19 -5.27 40.11
N PRO A 528 -16.10 -5.90 40.60
CA PRO A 528 -15.34 -6.91 39.87
C PRO A 528 -16.08 -8.26 39.84
N ALA A 529 -16.35 -8.77 38.64
CA ALA A 529 -16.79 -10.16 38.47
C ALA A 529 -16.03 -10.85 37.33
N SER A 530 -15.21 -11.84 37.70
CA SER A 530 -14.65 -12.95 36.92
C SER A 530 -13.66 -12.67 35.78
N THR A 531 -12.49 -13.33 35.90
CA THR A 531 -11.44 -13.69 34.91
C THR A 531 -11.36 -12.90 33.60
N ALA A 532 -10.24 -12.19 33.39
CA ALA A 532 -9.92 -11.52 32.13
C ALA A 532 -9.77 -12.47 30.94
N LYS A 533 -10.14 -11.98 29.76
CA LYS A 533 -9.84 -12.63 28.49
C LYS A 533 -8.34 -12.59 28.21
N GLY A 534 -7.85 -13.59 27.49
CA GLY A 534 -6.50 -13.58 26.98
C GLY A 534 -6.33 -12.60 25.82
N PHE A 535 -5.50 -11.57 26.01
CA PHE A 535 -5.07 -10.64 24.95
C PHE A 535 -3.91 -11.25 24.17
N LEU A 536 -4.10 -11.38 22.85
CA LEU A 536 -3.08 -11.86 21.92
C LEU A 536 -2.31 -10.71 21.26
N GLY A 537 -2.87 -9.51 21.21
CA GLY A 537 -2.21 -8.34 20.64
C GLY A 537 -3.24 -7.35 20.07
N GLY A 538 -2.75 -6.21 19.58
CA GLY A 538 -3.60 -5.08 19.23
C GLY A 538 -2.99 -4.15 18.20
N VAL A 539 -3.84 -3.27 17.68
CA VAL A 539 -3.49 -2.27 16.66
C VAL A 539 -4.14 -0.94 16.99
N ILE A 540 -3.38 0.14 16.76
CA ILE A 540 -3.86 1.52 16.74
C ILE A 540 -3.45 2.09 15.39
N GLY A 541 -4.37 2.71 14.67
CA GLY A 541 -4.08 3.26 13.35
C GLY A 541 -5.18 4.16 12.82
N ARG A 542 -5.12 4.45 11.52
CA ARG A 542 -6.20 5.09 10.75
C ARG A 542 -7.21 4.05 10.28
N ALA A 543 -8.38 4.50 9.82
CA ALA A 543 -9.44 3.62 9.33
C ALA A 543 -9.00 2.88 8.06
N LEU A 544 -9.44 1.63 7.94
CA LEU A 544 -9.17 0.77 6.78
C LEU A 544 -10.39 0.67 5.85
N SER A 545 -10.13 0.44 4.57
CA SER A 545 -11.15 -0.02 3.62
C SER A 545 -11.60 -1.45 3.96
N MET A 546 -12.69 -1.92 3.32
CA MET A 546 -13.17 -3.30 3.47
C MET A 546 -12.08 -4.32 3.11
N THR A 547 -11.46 -4.18 1.94
CA THR A 547 -10.39 -5.06 1.45
C THR A 547 -9.18 -5.07 2.39
N GLN A 548 -8.81 -3.90 2.92
CA GLN A 548 -7.73 -3.77 3.91
C GLN A 548 -8.07 -4.44 5.24
N MET A 549 -9.32 -4.33 5.72
CA MET A 549 -9.73 -4.98 6.97
C MET A 549 -9.71 -6.50 6.85
N GLN A 550 -10.16 -7.03 5.72
CA GLN A 550 -10.13 -8.45 5.42
C GLN A 550 -8.69 -8.99 5.40
N GLU A 551 -7.77 -8.24 4.79
CA GLU A 551 -6.36 -8.59 4.74
C GLU A 551 -5.65 -8.45 6.09
N ASP A 552 -5.95 -7.40 6.86
CA ASP A 552 -5.39 -7.23 8.21
C ASP A 552 -5.79 -8.41 9.11
N TRP A 553 -7.07 -8.81 9.05
CA TRP A 553 -7.56 -10.01 9.72
C TRP A 553 -6.80 -11.26 9.28
N ALA A 554 -6.73 -11.51 7.97
CA ALA A 554 -6.18 -12.75 7.44
C ALA A 554 -4.69 -12.88 7.73
N ALA A 555 -3.92 -11.82 7.49
CA ALA A 555 -2.47 -11.78 7.76
C ALA A 555 -2.18 -11.92 9.26
N TYR A 556 -2.93 -11.23 10.12
CA TYR A 556 -2.73 -11.32 11.57
C TYR A 556 -3.12 -12.70 12.11
N LYS A 557 -4.24 -13.26 11.64
CA LYS A 557 -4.68 -14.60 12.05
C LYS A 557 -3.70 -15.68 11.60
N ASP A 558 -3.20 -15.63 10.36
CA ASP A 558 -2.17 -16.57 9.92
C ASP A 558 -0.88 -16.40 10.73
N LEU A 559 -0.45 -15.17 11.05
CA LEU A 559 0.69 -14.93 11.93
C LEU A 559 0.49 -15.57 13.30
N VAL A 560 -0.64 -15.32 13.96
CA VAL A 560 -0.97 -15.92 15.27
C VAL A 560 -0.97 -17.43 15.19
N ASP A 561 -1.56 -18.00 14.13
CA ASP A 561 -1.61 -19.45 13.95
C ASP A 561 -0.23 -20.04 13.66
N SER A 562 0.63 -19.33 12.93
CA SER A 562 2.03 -19.70 12.72
C SER A 562 2.78 -19.77 14.03
N ILE A 563 2.65 -18.71 14.82
CA ILE A 563 3.29 -18.57 16.11
C ILE A 563 2.78 -19.63 17.10
N GLN A 564 1.49 -19.95 17.06
CA GLN A 564 0.88 -20.95 17.96
C GLN A 564 1.19 -22.38 17.53
N TRP A 565 1.15 -22.67 16.23
CA TRP A 565 1.13 -24.05 15.74
C TRP A 565 2.35 -24.47 14.92
N GLY A 566 3.03 -23.55 14.22
CA GLY A 566 4.24 -23.87 13.45
C GLY A 566 4.73 -22.73 12.55
N ASP A 567 5.98 -22.33 12.77
CA ASP A 567 6.75 -21.35 11.99
C ASP A 567 7.73 -22.06 11.05
N VAL A 568 7.21 -22.68 10.00
CA VAL A 568 8.03 -23.41 9.02
C VAL A 568 8.97 -22.44 8.29
N ASP A 569 10.25 -22.82 8.08
CA ASP A 569 11.22 -22.03 7.30
C ASP A 569 10.88 -22.09 5.81
N ILE A 570 9.96 -21.21 5.37
CA ILE A 570 9.56 -21.06 3.97
C ILE A 570 10.50 -20.08 3.27
N ARG A 571 11.27 -20.56 2.31
CA ARG A 571 12.12 -19.75 1.43
C ARG A 571 11.35 -19.39 0.17
N GLY A 572 11.10 -18.09 -0.02
CA GLY A 572 10.37 -17.56 -1.17
C GLY A 572 11.09 -17.79 -2.51
N PRO A 573 10.38 -17.64 -3.64
CA PRO A 573 10.94 -17.81 -4.98
C PRO A 573 11.98 -16.73 -5.31
N GLY A 574 12.92 -17.04 -6.19
CA GLY A 574 13.84 -16.05 -6.79
C GLY A 574 14.99 -15.58 -5.91
N PHE A 575 15.22 -16.22 -4.76
CA PHE A 575 16.29 -15.88 -3.83
C PHE A 575 17.37 -16.97 -3.72
N LEU A 576 18.58 -16.60 -3.31
CA LEU A 576 19.62 -17.56 -2.93
C LEU A 576 19.14 -18.47 -1.77
N PRO A 577 19.72 -19.67 -1.61
CA PRO A 577 20.86 -20.24 -2.35
C PRO A 577 20.49 -20.75 -3.75
N ALA A 578 21.44 -20.66 -4.69
CA ALA A 578 21.29 -21.18 -6.05
C ALA A 578 21.45 -22.70 -6.15
N GLN A 579 22.31 -23.26 -5.29
CA GLN A 579 22.60 -24.68 -5.20
C GLN A 579 22.25 -25.16 -3.79
N VAL A 580 21.54 -26.28 -3.70
CA VAL A 580 21.14 -26.90 -2.44
C VAL A 580 21.46 -28.39 -2.48
N ASP A 581 22.46 -28.81 -1.70
CA ASP A 581 22.85 -30.21 -1.58
C ASP A 581 22.20 -30.84 -0.33
N VAL A 582 21.41 -31.88 -0.51
CA VAL A 582 20.69 -32.59 0.56
C VAL A 582 20.69 -34.10 0.35
N ASP A 583 20.37 -34.88 1.38
CA ASP A 583 20.20 -36.32 1.21
C ASP A 583 18.95 -36.64 0.37
N VAL A 584 17.84 -35.94 0.64
CA VAL A 584 16.54 -36.18 0.00
C VAL A 584 15.88 -34.86 -0.42
N VAL A 585 15.38 -34.83 -1.66
CA VAL A 585 14.40 -33.82 -2.11
C VAL A 585 13.01 -34.46 -2.06
N VAL A 586 12.07 -33.77 -1.43
CA VAL A 586 10.64 -34.11 -1.42
C VAL A 586 9.90 -33.01 -2.17
N ASN A 587 9.23 -33.36 -3.26
CA ASN A 587 8.49 -32.41 -4.10
C ASN A 587 6.99 -32.43 -3.81
N GLY A 588 6.33 -31.27 -3.74
CA GLY A 588 4.91 -31.08 -3.49
C GLY A 588 4.55 -30.99 -2.01
N TRP A 589 3.97 -29.87 -1.58
CA TRP A 589 3.62 -29.59 -0.18
C TRP A 589 2.33 -30.31 0.31
N THR A 590 2.06 -31.47 -0.25
CA THR A 590 0.87 -32.30 0.04
C THR A 590 0.96 -32.97 1.40
N ALA A 591 -0.14 -33.64 1.82
CA ALA A 591 -0.14 -34.46 3.03
C ALA A 591 0.99 -35.51 3.03
N PHE A 592 1.23 -36.15 1.88
CA PHE A 592 2.33 -37.10 1.68
C PHE A 592 3.70 -36.41 1.75
N GLY A 593 3.84 -35.23 1.14
CA GLY A 593 5.06 -34.44 1.22
C GLY A 593 5.43 -34.05 2.64
N CYS A 594 4.45 -33.62 3.44
CA CYS A 594 4.63 -33.27 4.84
C CYS A 594 5.09 -34.50 5.66
N ALA A 595 4.42 -35.64 5.48
CA ALA A 595 4.76 -36.89 6.15
C ALA A 595 6.15 -37.42 5.75
N ALA A 596 6.48 -37.38 4.47
CA ALA A 596 7.78 -37.81 3.95
C ALA A 596 8.91 -36.94 4.48
N SER A 597 8.78 -35.61 4.39
CA SER A 597 9.78 -34.66 4.89
C SER A 597 10.01 -34.82 6.39
N TYR A 598 8.92 -34.97 7.17
CA TYR A 598 9.01 -35.28 8.59
C TYR A 598 9.82 -36.55 8.85
N ARG A 599 9.52 -37.63 8.12
CA ARG A 599 10.18 -38.93 8.30
C ARG A 599 11.65 -38.89 7.88
N VAL A 600 12.01 -38.23 6.79
CA VAL A 600 13.41 -38.03 6.37
C VAL A 600 14.20 -37.35 7.49
N VAL A 601 13.73 -36.21 7.99
CA VAL A 601 14.47 -35.46 9.02
C VAL A 601 14.47 -36.21 10.36
N SER A 602 13.40 -36.93 10.71
CA SER A 602 13.37 -37.78 11.91
C SER A 602 14.42 -38.90 11.92
N ARG A 603 14.97 -39.26 10.75
CA ARG A 603 16.04 -40.25 10.58
C ARG A 603 17.43 -39.62 10.48
N GLY A 604 17.55 -38.33 10.80
CA GLY A 604 18.81 -37.59 10.79
C GLY A 604 19.34 -37.30 9.38
N LYS A 605 18.46 -37.28 8.36
CA LYS A 605 18.82 -36.95 6.97
C LYS A 605 18.42 -35.52 6.63
N SER A 606 19.21 -34.84 5.80
CA SER A 606 18.85 -33.50 5.32
C SER A 606 17.76 -33.59 4.24
N CYS A 607 16.81 -32.64 4.28
CA CYS A 607 15.64 -32.62 3.42
C CYS A 607 15.43 -31.23 2.83
N ALA A 608 15.25 -31.14 1.51
CA ALA A 608 14.67 -29.95 0.87
C ALA A 608 13.23 -30.24 0.48
N PHE A 609 12.29 -29.50 1.06
CA PHE A 609 10.86 -29.67 0.78
C PHE A 609 10.41 -28.67 -0.29
N VAL A 610 10.46 -29.10 -1.54
CA VAL A 610 10.27 -28.27 -2.74
C VAL A 610 8.78 -28.19 -3.06
N GLY A 611 8.25 -26.97 -3.22
CA GLY A 611 6.85 -26.73 -3.58
C GLY A 611 6.56 -27.04 -5.05
N ALA A 612 5.34 -27.52 -5.34
CA ALA A 612 4.79 -27.63 -6.67
C ALA A 612 4.50 -26.25 -7.29
N PHE A 613 3.76 -26.20 -8.41
CA PHE A 613 3.59 -24.97 -9.17
C PHE A 613 2.79 -23.89 -8.44
N ASN A 614 1.91 -24.25 -7.49
CA ASN A 614 1.06 -23.33 -6.71
C ASN A 614 1.40 -23.28 -5.21
N ASP A 615 2.47 -23.94 -4.75
CA ASP A 615 2.87 -24.04 -3.34
C ASP A 615 3.81 -22.89 -2.95
N PHE A 616 3.28 -21.89 -2.23
CA PHE A 616 4.02 -20.68 -1.83
C PHE A 616 3.82 -20.27 -0.37
N THR A 617 2.69 -20.64 0.21
CA THR A 617 2.16 -20.01 1.42
C THR A 617 1.98 -20.98 2.56
N THR A 618 1.73 -20.44 3.75
CA THR A 618 1.46 -21.24 4.94
C THR A 618 0.19 -22.09 4.79
N SER A 619 -0.74 -21.70 3.91
CA SER A 619 -2.01 -22.40 3.65
C SER A 619 -1.85 -23.63 2.75
N ASP A 620 -0.71 -23.78 2.07
CA ASP A 620 -0.51 -24.86 1.08
C ASP A 620 -0.07 -26.19 1.73
N PHE A 621 0.51 -26.16 2.93
CA PHE A 621 0.91 -27.38 3.63
C PHE A 621 -0.27 -28.32 3.91
N GLY A 622 -0.17 -29.54 3.41
CA GLY A 622 -1.19 -30.57 3.48
C GLY A 622 -1.98 -30.74 2.17
N GLY A 623 -1.76 -29.89 1.16
CA GLY A 623 -2.43 -30.00 -0.14
C GLY A 623 -3.96 -29.94 -0.03
N VAL A 624 -4.68 -30.73 -0.83
CA VAL A 624 -6.15 -30.75 -0.87
C VAL A 624 -6.81 -31.09 0.47
N THR A 625 -6.20 -31.93 1.32
CA THR A 625 -6.72 -32.24 2.67
C THR A 625 -6.70 -31.01 3.57
N ALA A 626 -5.73 -30.12 3.40
CA ALA A 626 -5.67 -28.82 4.07
C ALA A 626 -6.52 -27.74 3.36
N ASN A 627 -6.90 -27.99 2.11
CA ASN A 627 -7.51 -27.03 1.20
C ASN A 627 -8.90 -27.47 0.72
N GLY A 628 -9.76 -27.90 1.65
CA GLY A 628 -11.20 -28.08 1.43
C GLY A 628 -11.71 -29.52 1.45
N LEU A 629 -10.85 -30.54 1.35
CA LEU A 629 -11.27 -31.94 1.47
C LEU A 629 -11.38 -32.36 2.95
N GLY A 630 -12.61 -32.38 3.48
CA GLY A 630 -12.88 -32.69 4.89
C GLY A 630 -13.39 -34.10 5.15
N TYR A 631 -13.74 -34.83 4.09
CA TYR A 631 -14.31 -36.18 4.14
C TYR A 631 -13.49 -37.17 3.32
N THR A 632 -13.40 -38.43 3.77
CA THR A 632 -12.69 -39.51 3.07
C THR A 632 -13.56 -40.74 2.88
N ASP A 633 -13.52 -41.30 1.68
CA ASP A 633 -14.25 -42.51 1.31
C ASP A 633 -13.49 -43.76 1.79
N VAL A 634 -13.70 -44.15 3.05
CA VAL A 634 -13.02 -45.32 3.65
C VAL A 634 -13.99 -46.42 4.01
N LYS A 635 -13.78 -47.61 3.44
CA LYS A 635 -14.59 -48.80 3.76
C LYS A 635 -14.15 -49.49 5.06
N ASP A 636 -12.88 -49.35 5.44
CA ASP A 636 -12.32 -49.91 6.67
C ASP A 636 -11.34 -48.92 7.31
N THR A 637 -11.75 -48.26 8.40
CA THR A 637 -10.92 -47.27 9.09
C THR A 637 -9.82 -47.88 9.94
N VAL A 638 -9.79 -49.21 10.15
CA VAL A 638 -8.69 -49.87 10.88
C VAL A 638 -7.52 -50.27 9.98
N ALA A 639 -7.71 -50.29 8.66
CA ALA A 639 -6.62 -50.50 7.70
C ALA A 639 -5.53 -49.39 7.80
N PHE A 640 -5.93 -48.18 8.20
CA PHE A 640 -5.03 -47.03 8.28
C PHE A 640 -4.36 -46.89 9.65
N GLY A 641 -3.03 -47.06 9.68
CA GLY A 641 -2.18 -46.94 10.87
C GLY A 641 -1.09 -45.87 10.75
N GLY A 642 -0.14 -45.91 11.69
CA GLY A 642 1.09 -45.11 11.64
C GLY A 642 0.87 -43.58 11.58
N LEU A 643 1.70 -42.91 10.78
CA LEU A 643 1.71 -41.44 10.70
C LEU A 643 0.41 -40.87 10.09
N ALA A 644 -0.19 -41.56 9.12
CA ALA A 644 -1.45 -41.12 8.51
C ALA A 644 -2.59 -41.08 9.55
N ARG A 645 -2.73 -42.16 10.34
CA ARG A 645 -3.70 -42.23 11.43
C ARG A 645 -3.43 -41.19 12.52
N TRP A 646 -2.17 -40.95 12.84
CA TRP A 646 -1.77 -39.91 13.79
C TRP A 646 -2.19 -38.53 13.32
N MET A 647 -1.91 -38.18 12.06
CA MET A 647 -2.24 -36.85 11.49
C MET A 647 -3.74 -36.57 11.56
N VAL A 648 -4.57 -37.53 11.15
CA VAL A 648 -6.04 -37.42 11.23
C VAL A 648 -6.53 -37.32 12.67
N THR A 649 -6.04 -38.19 13.56
CA THR A 649 -6.42 -38.17 15.00
C THR A 649 -6.06 -36.83 15.63
N ARG A 650 -4.86 -36.30 15.31
CA ARG A 650 -4.36 -35.04 15.85
C ARG A 650 -5.14 -33.85 15.30
N ALA A 651 -5.47 -33.83 14.02
CA ALA A 651 -6.31 -32.78 13.43
C ALA A 651 -7.68 -32.71 14.13
N ARG A 652 -8.31 -33.86 14.39
CA ARG A 652 -9.57 -33.92 15.16
C ARG A 652 -9.42 -33.45 16.61
N ALA A 653 -8.26 -33.72 17.23
CA ALA A 653 -7.96 -33.26 18.59
C ALA A 653 -7.80 -31.74 18.71
N VAL A 654 -7.18 -31.09 17.71
CA VAL A 654 -7.12 -29.62 17.61
C VAL A 654 -8.52 -29.01 17.62
N ASP A 655 -9.52 -29.75 17.12
CA ASP A 655 -10.91 -29.33 17.03
C ASP A 655 -11.75 -29.64 18.26
N GLY A 656 -11.13 -30.14 19.33
CA GLY A 656 -11.83 -30.53 20.55
C GLY A 656 -12.68 -31.80 20.42
N ALA A 657 -12.55 -32.55 19.32
CA ALA A 657 -13.21 -33.84 19.21
C ALA A 657 -12.59 -34.83 20.21
N VAL A 658 -13.40 -35.51 21.02
CA VAL A 658 -12.90 -36.36 22.14
C VAL A 658 -12.61 -37.80 21.69
N THR A 659 -13.09 -38.22 20.51
CA THR A 659 -12.92 -39.58 20.00
C THR A 659 -11.73 -39.69 19.03
N ALA A 660 -10.91 -40.73 19.18
CA ALA A 660 -9.83 -41.05 18.26
C ALA A 660 -10.35 -41.55 16.90
N ALA A 661 -9.54 -41.37 15.84
CA ALA A 661 -9.67 -42.07 14.56
C ALA A 661 -11.10 -42.18 14.05
N GLY A 662 -11.83 -43.29 13.89
CA GLY A 662 -11.57 -44.67 14.25
C GLY A 662 -12.81 -45.50 14.63
N SER A 663 -13.94 -44.87 14.95
CA SER A 663 -15.16 -45.56 15.39
C SER A 663 -16.29 -45.55 14.34
N GLY A 664 -15.99 -45.38 13.05
CA GLY A 664 -16.99 -45.24 11.99
C GLY A 664 -16.47 -45.51 10.56
N ALA A 665 -17.33 -45.30 9.56
CA ALA A 665 -17.11 -45.60 8.14
C ALA A 665 -16.46 -44.45 7.32
N ALA A 666 -15.85 -43.45 7.97
CA ALA A 666 -15.21 -42.30 7.32
C ALA A 666 -14.16 -41.64 8.23
N PHE A 667 -13.10 -41.02 7.68
CA PHE A 667 -12.37 -39.96 8.40
C PHE A 667 -12.95 -38.59 8.06
N GLN A 668 -13.24 -37.86 9.12
CA GLN A 668 -13.91 -36.57 9.14
C GLN A 668 -13.02 -35.59 9.90
N LEU A 669 -12.62 -34.49 9.27
CA LEU A 669 -11.72 -33.50 9.85
C LEU A 669 -11.95 -32.12 9.23
N ARG A 670 -11.58 -31.06 9.95
CA ARG A 670 -11.54 -29.72 9.37
C ARG A 670 -10.24 -29.54 8.57
N PRO A 671 -10.29 -29.13 7.28
CA PRO A 671 -9.08 -28.92 6.48
C PRO A 671 -8.06 -27.98 7.13
N ARG A 672 -8.55 -26.90 7.73
CA ARG A 672 -7.74 -25.95 8.50
C ARG A 672 -6.88 -26.62 9.57
N SER A 673 -7.44 -27.59 10.29
CA SER A 673 -6.76 -28.29 11.38
C SER A 673 -5.72 -29.27 10.85
N PHE A 674 -5.92 -29.81 9.64
CA PHE A 674 -4.90 -30.58 8.96
C PHE A 674 -3.68 -29.73 8.55
N ASN A 675 -3.92 -28.50 8.07
CA ASN A 675 -2.84 -27.54 7.81
C ASN A 675 -2.04 -27.23 9.07
N VAL A 676 -2.73 -26.94 10.20
CA VAL A 676 -2.12 -26.70 11.52
C VAL A 676 -1.16 -27.84 11.91
N ILE A 677 -1.59 -29.10 11.80
CA ILE A 677 -0.77 -30.23 12.24
C ILE A 677 0.41 -30.48 11.30
N CYS A 678 0.26 -30.21 9.99
CA CYS A 678 1.38 -30.29 9.05
C CYS A 678 2.47 -29.29 9.43
N ARG A 679 2.08 -28.05 9.73
CA ARG A 679 3.01 -27.01 10.16
C ARG A 679 3.68 -27.36 11.49
N GLN A 680 2.94 -27.92 12.44
CA GLN A 680 3.48 -28.41 13.72
C GLN A 680 4.54 -29.49 13.53
N MET A 681 4.33 -30.42 12.58
CA MET A 681 5.31 -31.47 12.26
C MET A 681 6.60 -30.89 11.66
N LEU A 682 6.49 -29.86 10.83
CA LEU A 682 7.59 -29.30 10.02
C LEU A 682 8.38 -28.17 10.71
N ASP A 683 8.01 -27.81 11.94
CA ASP A 683 8.70 -26.80 12.74
C ASP A 683 9.41 -27.46 13.94
N GLY A 684 10.75 -27.46 13.91
CA GLY A 684 11.58 -28.06 14.95
C GLY A 684 11.53 -27.36 16.32
N SER A 685 10.94 -26.16 16.41
CA SER A 685 10.69 -25.50 17.70
C SER A 685 9.46 -26.07 18.43
N ARG A 686 8.65 -26.91 17.75
CA ARG A 686 7.47 -27.54 18.33
C ARG A 686 7.83 -28.86 19.00
N PRO A 687 7.11 -29.26 20.06
CA PRO A 687 7.25 -30.60 20.64
C PRO A 687 7.17 -31.68 19.55
N GLN A 688 8.25 -32.46 19.41
CA GLN A 688 8.42 -33.54 18.40
C GLN A 688 8.36 -33.12 16.92
N GLY A 689 8.29 -31.82 16.63
CA GLY A 689 8.46 -31.29 15.29
C GLY A 689 9.89 -31.50 14.78
N ARG A 690 10.09 -31.25 13.49
CA ARG A 690 11.38 -31.40 12.80
C ARG A 690 11.65 -30.15 11.98
N SER A 691 12.87 -29.61 12.05
CA SER A 691 13.25 -28.43 11.25
C SER A 691 13.33 -28.78 9.76
N VAL A 692 12.22 -28.62 9.05
CA VAL A 692 12.16 -28.80 7.59
C VAL A 692 12.20 -27.43 6.94
N THR A 693 13.13 -27.24 5.99
CA THR A 693 13.14 -26.05 5.14
C THR A 693 12.30 -26.30 3.90
N ALA A 694 11.30 -25.45 3.70
CA ALA A 694 10.40 -25.47 2.55
C ALA A 694 10.85 -24.43 1.51
N TYR A 695 10.87 -24.80 0.24
CA TYR A 695 11.29 -23.93 -0.87
C TYR A 695 10.11 -23.71 -1.81
N ALA A 696 9.59 -22.47 -1.84
CA ALA A 696 8.59 -22.06 -2.81
C ALA A 696 9.31 -21.74 -4.12
N THR A 697 9.24 -22.64 -5.10
CA THR A 697 10.09 -22.58 -6.30
C THR A 697 9.32 -22.35 -7.60
N GLY A 698 7.98 -22.36 -7.55
CA GLY A 698 7.15 -22.34 -8.75
C GLY A 698 7.13 -23.67 -9.52
N GLY A 699 7.68 -24.73 -8.95
CA GLY A 699 7.63 -26.09 -9.47
C GLY A 699 8.94 -26.57 -10.10
N VAL A 700 9.01 -27.89 -10.26
CA VAL A 700 10.13 -28.60 -10.90
C VAL A 700 10.00 -28.55 -12.41
N ILE A 701 11.09 -28.19 -13.10
CA ILE A 701 11.14 -28.10 -14.57
C ILE A 701 12.07 -29.14 -15.20
N ALA A 702 13.04 -29.68 -14.44
CA ALA A 702 13.88 -30.77 -14.89
C ALA A 702 14.35 -31.63 -13.72
N VAL A 703 14.41 -32.94 -13.92
CA VAL A 703 15.07 -33.87 -13.00
C VAL A 703 16.00 -34.76 -13.81
N THR A 704 17.26 -34.83 -13.41
CA THR A 704 18.26 -35.66 -14.07
C THR A 704 18.78 -36.69 -13.08
N LYS A 705 18.69 -37.98 -13.44
CA LYS A 705 19.32 -39.07 -12.71
C LYS A 705 20.77 -39.19 -13.14
N ASN A 706 21.69 -39.13 -12.19
CA ASN A 706 23.12 -39.23 -12.44
C ASN A 706 23.65 -40.55 -11.86
N GLY A 707 24.35 -41.32 -12.68
CA GLY A 707 24.96 -42.59 -12.28
C GLY A 707 23.97 -43.75 -12.12
N THR A 708 24.50 -44.90 -11.67
CA THR A 708 23.77 -46.17 -11.51
C THR A 708 24.09 -46.83 -10.17
N GLY A 709 23.17 -47.63 -9.64
CA GLY A 709 23.40 -48.39 -8.40
C GLY A 709 23.48 -47.50 -7.15
N ALA A 710 24.32 -47.90 -6.17
CA ALA A 710 24.44 -47.23 -4.87
C ALA A 710 24.96 -45.79 -4.93
N GLY A 711 25.62 -45.39 -6.02
CA GLY A 711 26.11 -44.02 -6.26
C GLY A 711 25.13 -43.10 -6.99
N THR A 712 23.88 -43.53 -7.21
CA THR A 712 22.88 -42.72 -7.92
C THR A 712 22.59 -41.42 -7.17
N THR A 713 22.69 -40.30 -7.88
CA THR A 713 22.23 -38.98 -7.41
C THR A 713 21.21 -38.39 -8.39
N TYR A 714 20.54 -37.32 -7.97
CA TYR A 714 19.57 -36.60 -8.76
C TYR A 714 19.91 -35.11 -8.73
N THR A 715 19.80 -34.47 -9.88
CA THR A 715 19.83 -33.01 -10.02
C THR A 715 18.43 -32.54 -10.38
N VAL A 716 17.86 -31.66 -9.56
CA VAL A 716 16.52 -31.11 -9.74
C VAL A 716 16.64 -29.62 -10.03
N LYS A 717 16.09 -29.16 -11.14
CA LYS A 717 16.01 -27.73 -11.47
C LYS A 717 14.58 -27.25 -11.32
N THR A 718 14.43 -26.06 -10.75
CA THR A 718 13.13 -25.45 -10.50
C THR A 718 12.93 -24.16 -11.29
N LEU A 719 11.68 -23.75 -11.46
CA LEU A 719 11.29 -22.60 -12.28
C LEU A 719 11.95 -21.29 -11.82
N ASP A 720 12.09 -21.12 -10.51
CA ASP A 720 12.73 -19.95 -9.92
C ASP A 720 14.27 -19.87 -10.10
N GLY A 721 14.89 -20.83 -10.77
CA GLY A 721 16.32 -20.85 -11.08
C GLY A 721 17.20 -21.60 -10.08
N ARG A 722 16.65 -22.18 -9.01
CA ARG A 722 17.41 -23.02 -8.08
C ARG A 722 17.71 -24.39 -8.65
N THR A 723 18.81 -24.97 -8.19
CA THR A 723 19.19 -26.35 -8.47
C THR A 723 19.43 -27.09 -7.15
N PHE A 724 18.88 -28.30 -7.04
CA PHE A 724 19.05 -29.17 -5.89
C PHE A 724 19.78 -30.44 -6.31
N THR A 725 20.76 -30.87 -5.52
CA THR A 725 21.41 -32.18 -5.68
C THR A 725 21.01 -33.07 -4.52
N CYS A 726 20.61 -34.31 -4.82
CA CYS A 726 20.25 -35.26 -3.77
C CYS A 726 20.57 -36.71 -4.10
N LYS A 727 20.57 -37.58 -3.08
CA LYS A 727 20.75 -39.04 -3.23
C LYS A 727 19.43 -39.74 -3.53
N ARG A 728 18.32 -39.14 -3.09
CA ARG A 728 16.96 -39.65 -3.28
C ARG A 728 16.00 -38.50 -3.61
N TYR A 729 15.09 -38.78 -4.52
CA TYR A 729 14.02 -37.88 -4.90
C TYR A 729 12.67 -38.56 -4.65
N ILE A 730 11.73 -37.86 -4.02
CA ILE A 730 10.38 -38.33 -3.74
C ILE A 730 9.40 -37.33 -4.35
N ASP A 731 8.52 -37.79 -5.24
CA ASP A 731 7.47 -36.95 -5.82
C ASP A 731 6.14 -37.15 -5.09
N CYS A 732 5.76 -36.15 -4.31
CA CYS A 732 4.48 -36.08 -3.62
C CYS A 732 3.55 -35.02 -4.24
N SER A 733 3.87 -34.49 -5.42
CA SER A 733 3.06 -33.48 -6.11
C SER A 733 1.83 -34.11 -6.79
N TYR A 734 0.72 -33.38 -6.90
CA TYR A 734 -0.48 -33.87 -7.59
C TYR A 734 -0.31 -33.86 -9.12
N GLU A 735 0.57 -32.99 -9.62
CA GLU A 735 0.76 -32.71 -11.04
C GLU A 735 1.71 -33.69 -11.72
N GLY A 736 2.51 -34.45 -10.96
CA GLY A 736 3.41 -35.46 -11.50
C GLY A 736 4.48 -34.93 -12.47
N ASN A 737 4.79 -33.62 -12.41
CA ASN A 737 5.75 -32.97 -13.32
C ASN A 737 7.14 -33.62 -13.26
N ALA A 738 7.54 -34.20 -12.13
CA ALA A 738 8.84 -34.85 -12.03
C ALA A 738 8.91 -36.13 -12.87
N GLY A 739 7.82 -36.91 -12.91
CA GLY A 739 7.73 -38.09 -13.76
C GLY A 739 7.82 -37.74 -15.24
N LEU A 740 7.14 -36.67 -15.66
CA LEU A 740 7.26 -36.11 -17.01
C LEU A 740 8.69 -35.63 -17.30
N ALA A 741 9.30 -34.88 -16.38
CA ALA A 741 10.65 -34.35 -16.54
C ALA A 741 11.72 -35.44 -16.63
N LEU A 742 11.48 -36.61 -16.02
CA LEU A 742 12.36 -37.79 -16.11
C LEU A 742 12.12 -38.63 -17.37
N GLY A 743 11.09 -38.34 -18.16
CA GLY A 743 10.67 -39.18 -19.28
C GLY A 743 10.21 -40.56 -18.83
N LEU A 744 9.60 -40.68 -17.64
CA LEU A 744 9.02 -41.94 -17.21
C LEU A 744 7.91 -42.37 -18.20
N PRO A 745 7.72 -43.67 -18.43
CA PRO A 745 6.62 -44.18 -19.26
C PRO A 745 5.29 -43.98 -18.52
N LEU A 746 4.71 -42.80 -18.70
CA LEU A 746 3.45 -42.39 -18.11
C LEU A 746 2.28 -42.67 -19.05
N THR A 747 1.11 -42.92 -18.48
CA THR A 747 -0.17 -43.02 -19.18
C THR A 747 -1.21 -42.19 -18.45
N TYR A 748 -2.22 -41.71 -19.16
CA TYR A 748 -3.41 -41.07 -18.59
C TYR A 748 -4.65 -41.82 -19.09
N GLY A 749 -5.77 -41.68 -18.38
CA GLY A 749 -6.95 -42.52 -18.60
C GLY A 749 -6.71 -43.98 -18.21
N ARG A 750 -7.64 -44.86 -18.56
CA ARG A 750 -7.57 -46.30 -18.19
C ARG A 750 -6.78 -47.14 -19.19
N GLU A 751 -5.83 -47.93 -18.68
CA GLU A 751 -5.20 -49.02 -19.45
C GLU A 751 -6.22 -50.13 -19.76
N ALA A 752 -6.07 -50.83 -20.87
CA ALA A 752 -6.95 -51.95 -21.22
C ALA A 752 -6.84 -53.08 -20.18
N SER A 753 -7.96 -53.75 -19.89
CA SER A 753 -7.97 -54.95 -19.03
C SER A 753 -6.94 -55.96 -19.53
N GLY A 754 -6.04 -56.42 -18.64
CA GLY A 754 -5.02 -57.41 -18.97
C GLY A 754 -3.80 -56.89 -19.74
N SER A 755 -3.68 -55.58 -20.00
CA SER A 755 -2.46 -54.98 -20.58
C SER A 755 -1.29 -54.85 -19.58
N GLY A 756 -1.52 -55.21 -18.32
CA GLY A 756 -0.56 -55.25 -17.21
C GLY A 756 -0.96 -56.28 -16.14
N LEU A 757 -0.68 -56.01 -14.85
CA LEU A 757 -1.04 -56.91 -13.74
C LEU A 757 -2.48 -56.76 -13.22
N GLU A 758 -3.26 -55.78 -13.73
CA GLU A 758 -4.61 -55.49 -13.25
C GLU A 758 -5.70 -56.03 -14.20
N SER A 759 -6.51 -56.98 -13.72
CA SER A 759 -7.63 -57.57 -14.47
C SER A 759 -8.88 -56.69 -14.53
N LEU A 760 -8.96 -55.65 -13.69
CA LEU A 760 -10.09 -54.72 -13.59
C LEU A 760 -9.87 -53.41 -14.37
N GLY A 761 -8.81 -53.34 -15.18
CA GLY A 761 -8.51 -52.18 -16.03
C GLY A 761 -9.57 -51.92 -17.13
N GLY A 762 -9.55 -50.73 -17.69
CA GLY A 762 -10.34 -50.34 -18.85
C GLY A 762 -11.67 -49.66 -18.56
N TRP A 763 -12.32 -49.20 -19.62
CA TRP A 763 -13.61 -48.55 -19.61
C TRP A 763 -14.66 -49.48 -18.99
N SER A 764 -15.38 -49.00 -17.99
CA SER A 764 -16.32 -49.83 -17.21
C SER A 764 -17.74 -49.87 -17.78
N GLY A 765 -17.96 -49.31 -18.98
CA GLY A 765 -19.30 -49.19 -19.57
C GLY A 765 -20.16 -48.09 -18.95
N THR A 766 -21.39 -47.95 -19.45
CA THR A 766 -22.39 -47.04 -18.89
C THR A 766 -23.12 -47.72 -17.73
N THR A 767 -22.81 -47.36 -16.49
CA THR A 767 -23.67 -47.72 -15.36
C THR A 767 -24.88 -46.78 -15.35
N SER A 768 -25.99 -47.18 -15.95
CA SER A 768 -27.29 -46.51 -15.83
C SER A 768 -27.88 -46.79 -14.44
N ASN A 769 -27.15 -46.47 -13.37
CA ASN A 769 -27.72 -46.64 -12.05
C ASN A 769 -28.67 -45.46 -11.86
N THR A 770 -29.97 -45.68 -11.96
CA THR A 770 -30.99 -44.64 -11.71
C THR A 770 -31.20 -44.39 -10.21
N THR A 771 -30.41 -45.06 -9.38
CA THR A 771 -30.50 -44.99 -7.92
C THR A 771 -29.08 -45.10 -7.36
N ARG A 772 -28.63 -44.14 -6.55
CA ARG A 772 -27.39 -44.33 -5.78
C ARG A 772 -27.56 -45.54 -4.85
N GLY A 773 -26.47 -46.19 -4.47
CA GLY A 773 -26.48 -47.30 -3.49
C GLY A 773 -27.03 -46.92 -2.10
N ASP A 774 -27.35 -45.64 -1.86
CA ASP A 774 -27.98 -45.11 -0.65
C ASP A 774 -29.49 -44.78 -0.84
N GLY A 775 -30.10 -45.17 -1.96
CA GLY A 775 -31.54 -45.02 -2.21
C GLY A 775 -31.99 -43.66 -2.77
N ARG A 776 -31.08 -42.72 -3.06
CA ARG A 776 -31.43 -41.43 -3.70
C ARG A 776 -31.61 -41.58 -5.21
N PRO A 777 -32.60 -40.89 -5.84
CA PRO A 777 -32.77 -40.91 -7.29
C PRO A 777 -31.51 -40.39 -8.00
N GLN A 778 -30.90 -41.22 -8.84
CA GLN A 778 -29.90 -40.79 -9.82
C GLN A 778 -30.63 -40.61 -11.15
N GLY A 779 -30.64 -39.40 -11.69
CA GLY A 779 -31.17 -39.16 -13.04
C GLY A 779 -32.21 -38.06 -13.05
N MET A 780 -31.77 -36.91 -13.50
CA MET A 780 -32.64 -35.86 -14.02
C MET A 780 -32.56 -35.94 -15.53
N THR A 781 -33.70 -36.03 -16.21
CA THR A 781 -33.71 -35.88 -17.67
C THR A 781 -33.65 -34.38 -17.96
N VAL A 782 -32.47 -33.91 -18.35
CA VAL A 782 -32.27 -32.54 -18.81
C VAL A 782 -32.05 -32.58 -20.31
N ASP A 783 -32.73 -31.70 -21.03
CA ASP A 783 -32.48 -31.52 -22.46
C ASP A 783 -31.02 -31.05 -22.65
N PRO A 784 -30.19 -31.74 -23.45
CA PRO A 784 -28.78 -31.42 -23.59
C PRO A 784 -28.50 -30.31 -24.60
N TRP A 785 -29.50 -29.81 -25.32
CA TRP A 785 -29.35 -28.92 -26.47
C TRP A 785 -29.52 -27.45 -26.09
N LYS A 786 -28.78 -26.54 -26.73
CA LYS A 786 -28.90 -25.09 -26.48
C LYS A 786 -30.33 -24.62 -26.67
N THR A 787 -30.96 -25.04 -27.75
CA THR A 787 -32.41 -24.92 -27.98
C THR A 787 -33.07 -26.25 -27.60
N PRO A 788 -33.95 -26.27 -26.58
CA PRO A 788 -34.62 -27.51 -26.16
C PRO A 788 -35.29 -28.23 -27.33
N GLY A 789 -35.01 -29.53 -27.45
CA GLY A 789 -35.54 -30.42 -28.48
C GLY A 789 -34.84 -30.36 -29.84
N ASP A 790 -33.86 -29.48 -30.03
CA ASP A 790 -33.18 -29.29 -31.33
C ASP A 790 -31.69 -29.67 -31.28
N PRO A 791 -31.33 -30.89 -31.75
CA PRO A 791 -29.94 -31.33 -31.84
C PRO A 791 -29.02 -30.44 -32.68
N SER A 792 -29.57 -29.70 -33.65
CA SER A 792 -28.76 -28.83 -34.52
C SER A 792 -28.24 -27.59 -33.81
N SER A 793 -28.85 -27.22 -32.68
CA SER A 793 -28.42 -26.10 -31.84
C SER A 793 -27.10 -26.37 -31.09
N GLY A 794 -26.62 -27.62 -31.10
CA GLY A 794 -25.45 -28.06 -30.34
C GLY A 794 -25.76 -28.22 -28.85
N VAL A 795 -24.84 -28.81 -28.11
CA VAL A 795 -25.04 -29.10 -26.68
C VAL A 795 -24.78 -27.87 -25.78
N ILE A 796 -25.45 -27.83 -24.63
CA ILE A 796 -25.19 -26.84 -23.56
C ILE A 796 -23.84 -27.11 -22.90
N PHE A 797 -23.17 -26.05 -22.45
CA PHE A 797 -22.03 -26.21 -21.56
C PHE A 797 -22.52 -26.81 -20.21
N PRO A 798 -21.76 -27.71 -19.58
CA PRO A 798 -20.39 -28.11 -19.91
C PRO A 798 -20.31 -29.46 -20.67
N LEU A 799 -21.39 -29.85 -21.37
CA LEU A 799 -21.43 -31.09 -22.14
C LEU A 799 -20.56 -30.99 -23.39
N LYS A 800 -19.84 -32.07 -23.72
CA LYS A 800 -18.94 -32.12 -24.88
C LYS A 800 -19.44 -32.93 -26.06
N GLY A 801 -20.47 -33.74 -25.86
CA GLY A 801 -21.02 -34.61 -26.90
C GLY A 801 -21.83 -35.76 -26.31
N ILE A 802 -22.18 -36.70 -27.19
CA ILE A 802 -22.85 -37.94 -26.83
C ILE A 802 -21.80 -38.94 -26.34
N MET A 803 -22.12 -39.72 -25.31
CA MET A 803 -21.24 -40.78 -24.81
C MET A 803 -20.79 -41.71 -25.96
N PRO A 804 -19.51 -42.14 -26.00
CA PRO A 804 -19.01 -42.97 -27.08
C PRO A 804 -19.76 -44.31 -27.11
N THR A 805 -20.36 -44.65 -28.24
CA THR A 805 -21.04 -45.95 -28.47
C THR A 805 -20.10 -47.02 -29.03
N ASP A 806 -18.87 -46.62 -29.36
CA ASP A 806 -17.83 -47.43 -30.00
C ASP A 806 -16.88 -48.11 -28.99
N LYS A 807 -16.96 -47.76 -27.70
CA LYS A 807 -16.16 -48.40 -26.65
C LYS A 807 -16.82 -49.65 -26.08
N THR A 808 -16.02 -50.66 -25.74
CA THR A 808 -16.46 -51.90 -25.07
C THR A 808 -15.82 -52.05 -23.70
N VAL A 809 -16.51 -52.72 -22.77
CA VAL A 809 -16.04 -52.88 -21.38
C VAL A 809 -14.66 -53.53 -21.37
N GLY A 810 -13.71 -52.92 -20.66
CA GLY A 810 -12.33 -53.37 -20.57
C GLY A 810 -11.39 -52.78 -21.63
N GLN A 811 -11.88 -52.03 -22.62
CA GLN A 811 -11.01 -51.27 -23.54
C GLN A 811 -10.30 -50.12 -22.84
N ALA A 812 -9.13 -49.72 -23.35
CA ALA A 812 -8.46 -48.53 -22.87
C ALA A 812 -9.28 -47.24 -23.14
N ASP A 813 -9.10 -46.27 -22.26
CA ASP A 813 -9.58 -44.91 -22.48
C ASP A 813 -8.51 -43.88 -22.14
N ASP A 814 -8.73 -42.67 -22.64
CA ASP A 814 -7.86 -41.51 -22.53
C ASP A 814 -8.51 -40.44 -21.64
N GLN A 815 -9.47 -40.82 -20.80
CA GLN A 815 -10.29 -39.89 -20.04
C GLN A 815 -9.77 -39.76 -18.61
N VAL A 816 -9.38 -38.54 -18.26
CA VAL A 816 -8.94 -38.17 -16.90
C VAL A 816 -10.10 -37.52 -16.15
N GLN A 817 -10.24 -37.85 -14.87
CA GLN A 817 -11.29 -37.27 -14.04
C GLN A 817 -11.19 -35.73 -14.02
N MET A 818 -12.34 -35.08 -14.10
CA MET A 818 -12.47 -33.63 -13.95
C MET A 818 -11.97 -33.17 -12.56
N SER A 819 -11.43 -31.96 -12.52
CA SER A 819 -10.85 -31.29 -11.36
C SER A 819 -11.73 -30.12 -10.92
N ASN A 820 -11.60 -29.73 -9.66
CA ASN A 820 -12.33 -28.61 -9.08
C ASN A 820 -11.51 -27.92 -7.98
N TYR A 821 -12.12 -26.97 -7.29
CA TYR A 821 -11.73 -26.59 -5.93
C TYR A 821 -12.78 -27.10 -4.96
N ARG A 822 -12.36 -27.90 -3.98
CA ARG A 822 -13.23 -28.27 -2.87
C ARG A 822 -13.13 -27.22 -1.80
N PHE A 823 -14.24 -26.97 -1.11
CA PHE A 823 -14.24 -26.07 0.03
C PHE A 823 -15.19 -26.62 1.08
N THR A 824 -14.85 -26.34 2.33
CA THR A 824 -15.76 -26.59 3.44
C THR A 824 -16.56 -25.32 3.72
N ALA A 825 -17.89 -25.37 3.65
CA ALA A 825 -18.76 -24.24 4.02
C ALA A 825 -19.76 -24.68 5.10
N GLY A 826 -20.39 -23.72 5.77
CA GLY A 826 -21.50 -23.98 6.68
C GLY A 826 -22.57 -22.91 6.57
N GLY A 827 -23.69 -23.10 7.27
CA GLY A 827 -24.78 -22.10 7.28
C GLY A 827 -24.46 -20.85 8.10
N SER A 828 -25.40 -19.90 8.16
CA SER A 828 -25.26 -18.57 8.78
C SER A 828 -24.89 -18.53 10.26
N ALA A 829 -24.96 -19.67 10.99
CA ALA A 829 -24.46 -19.79 12.36
C ALA A 829 -22.93 -19.96 12.42
N VAL A 830 -22.29 -20.32 11.30
CA VAL A 830 -20.84 -20.35 11.16
C VAL A 830 -20.35 -18.92 10.97
N ASN A 831 -19.40 -18.52 11.80
CA ASN A 831 -18.72 -17.25 11.62
C ASN A 831 -17.75 -17.40 10.44
N GLY A 832 -18.01 -16.72 9.31
CA GLY A 832 -17.35 -17.04 8.05
C GLY A 832 -17.13 -15.88 7.08
N TRP A 833 -16.37 -16.16 6.03
CA TRP A 833 -16.33 -15.42 4.78
C TRP A 833 -17.63 -15.65 4.03
N ASN A 834 -18.44 -14.61 3.88
CA ASN A 834 -19.65 -14.67 3.07
C ASN A 834 -19.29 -14.62 1.58
N TRP A 835 -20.11 -15.23 0.73
CA TRP A 835 -19.93 -15.14 -0.72
C TRP A 835 -19.95 -13.70 -1.26
N SER A 836 -20.59 -12.74 -0.59
CA SER A 836 -20.52 -11.32 -0.96
C SER A 836 -19.18 -10.66 -0.66
N GLN A 837 -18.40 -11.21 0.29
CA GLN A 837 -17.01 -10.78 0.56
C GLN A 837 -16.04 -11.47 -0.39
N ILE A 838 -16.30 -12.74 -0.70
CA ILE A 838 -15.55 -13.50 -1.69
C ILE A 838 -15.98 -13.10 -3.10
N MET A 839 -17.09 -12.42 -3.36
CA MET A 839 -17.55 -11.99 -4.69
C MET A 839 -18.59 -10.88 -4.55
N PRO A 840 -18.22 -9.61 -4.74
CA PRO A 840 -19.16 -8.50 -4.61
C PRO A 840 -20.29 -8.54 -5.64
N GLN A 841 -21.48 -8.08 -5.23
CA GLN A 841 -22.60 -7.87 -6.13
C GLN A 841 -22.23 -6.87 -7.24
N GLY A 842 -22.51 -7.21 -8.50
CA GLY A 842 -22.23 -6.36 -9.66
C GLY A 842 -20.82 -6.53 -10.25
N SER A 843 -19.99 -7.42 -9.69
CA SER A 843 -18.66 -7.74 -10.23
C SER A 843 -18.55 -9.24 -10.52
N PRO A 844 -19.08 -9.72 -11.66
CA PRO A 844 -18.96 -11.13 -12.02
C PRO A 844 -17.49 -11.56 -12.14
N PRO A 845 -17.18 -12.85 -11.91
CA PRO A 845 -15.83 -13.34 -12.09
C PRO A 845 -15.38 -13.28 -13.56
N PRO A 846 -14.07 -13.24 -13.85
CA PRO A 846 -13.57 -13.23 -15.22
C PRO A 846 -14.09 -14.40 -16.06
N GLY A 847 -14.42 -14.12 -17.32
CA GLY A 847 -14.95 -15.14 -18.23
C GLY A 847 -16.36 -15.65 -17.89
N TYR A 848 -17.08 -14.94 -17.02
CA TYR A 848 -18.48 -15.23 -16.71
C TYR A 848 -19.37 -15.09 -17.95
N ASP A 849 -20.09 -16.16 -18.28
CA ASP A 849 -21.15 -16.18 -19.28
C ASP A 849 -22.35 -16.94 -18.68
N PRO A 850 -23.54 -16.33 -18.54
CA PRO A 850 -24.75 -17.01 -18.07
C PRO A 850 -25.08 -18.30 -18.84
N ALA A 851 -24.69 -18.42 -20.11
CA ALA A 851 -24.91 -19.63 -20.91
C ALA A 851 -24.10 -20.83 -20.40
N ASN A 852 -22.99 -20.61 -19.68
CA ASN A 852 -22.20 -21.67 -19.05
C ASN A 852 -22.92 -22.33 -17.86
N TYR A 853 -24.03 -21.76 -17.40
CA TYR A 853 -24.78 -22.25 -16.25
C TYR A 853 -26.19 -22.72 -16.64
N GLU A 854 -26.42 -23.00 -17.92
CA GLU A 854 -27.72 -23.48 -18.42
C GLU A 854 -28.11 -24.85 -17.84
N LEU A 855 -27.15 -25.76 -17.63
CA LEU A 855 -27.41 -27.06 -17.01
C LEU A 855 -27.99 -26.94 -15.58
N PRO A 856 -27.35 -26.23 -14.63
CA PRO A 856 -27.94 -26.05 -13.31
C PRO A 856 -29.27 -25.28 -13.33
N LYS A 857 -29.49 -24.34 -14.25
CA LYS A 857 -30.80 -23.66 -14.42
C LYS A 857 -31.92 -24.64 -14.77
N ARG A 858 -31.67 -25.54 -15.73
CA ARG A 858 -32.64 -26.58 -16.13
C ARG A 858 -32.88 -27.61 -15.04
N MET A 859 -31.88 -27.91 -14.23
CA MET A 859 -32.05 -28.77 -13.06
C MET A 859 -32.92 -28.09 -11.99
N SER A 860 -32.80 -26.77 -11.83
CA SER A 860 -33.49 -26.04 -10.75
C SER A 860 -35.00 -26.03 -10.84
N VAL A 861 -35.54 -26.15 -12.04
CA VAL A 861 -36.99 -26.15 -12.28
C VAL A 861 -37.64 -27.54 -12.14
N GLN A 862 -36.85 -28.60 -11.90
CA GLN A 862 -37.40 -29.95 -11.72
C GLN A 862 -37.78 -30.22 -10.25
N THR A 863 -38.96 -30.79 -10.04
CA THR A 863 -39.63 -30.93 -8.72
C THR A 863 -38.90 -31.78 -7.69
N ALA A 864 -38.00 -32.67 -8.11
CA ALA A 864 -37.20 -33.51 -7.21
C ALA A 864 -36.07 -32.75 -6.50
N TYR A 865 -35.68 -31.57 -7.00
CA TYR A 865 -34.50 -30.83 -6.52
C TYR A 865 -34.79 -29.37 -6.15
N SER A 866 -36.01 -28.87 -6.38
CA SER A 866 -36.49 -27.57 -5.89
C SER A 866 -36.67 -27.49 -4.36
N GLN A 867 -36.55 -28.64 -3.66
CA GLN A 867 -36.82 -28.79 -2.22
C GLN A 867 -35.61 -29.22 -1.36
N THR A 868 -34.46 -29.59 -1.95
CA THR A 868 -33.32 -30.06 -1.14
C THR A 868 -32.50 -28.89 -0.61
N SER A 869 -32.33 -28.81 0.71
CA SER A 869 -31.62 -27.73 1.42
C SER A 869 -30.15 -27.53 1.05
N SER A 870 -29.57 -28.35 0.16
CA SER A 870 -28.35 -28.03 -0.59
C SER A 870 -28.10 -29.01 -1.74
N TRP A 871 -27.76 -28.49 -2.92
CA TRP A 871 -27.36 -29.31 -4.07
C TRP A 871 -25.96 -29.91 -3.98
N PHE A 872 -25.16 -29.45 -2.99
CA PHE A 872 -23.70 -29.64 -2.94
C PHE A 872 -23.17 -30.33 -1.68
N MET A 873 -23.96 -30.38 -0.60
CA MET A 873 -23.45 -30.86 0.70
C MET A 873 -23.37 -32.39 0.76
N LEU A 874 -22.19 -32.90 1.07
CA LEU A 874 -21.92 -34.34 1.22
C LEU A 874 -22.46 -34.89 2.53
N GLN A 875 -21.98 -34.30 3.62
CA GLN A 875 -22.30 -34.65 4.99
C GLN A 875 -21.53 -33.71 5.90
N THR A 876 -21.91 -33.62 7.17
CA THR A 876 -21.19 -32.82 8.17
C THR A 876 -19.73 -33.29 8.26
N ALA A 877 -18.78 -32.42 7.92
CA ALA A 877 -17.34 -32.70 7.97
C ALA A 877 -16.86 -33.03 9.39
N LEU A 878 -17.60 -32.58 10.42
CA LEU A 878 -17.52 -33.01 11.82
C LEU A 878 -18.90 -32.87 12.50
N PRO A 879 -19.66 -33.95 12.74
CA PRO A 879 -20.90 -33.89 13.52
C PRO A 879 -20.66 -33.27 14.91
N GLY A 880 -21.37 -32.19 15.25
CA GLY A 880 -21.31 -31.54 16.57
C GLY A 880 -20.23 -30.48 16.79
N VAL A 881 -19.28 -30.30 15.87
CA VAL A 881 -18.26 -29.22 15.94
C VAL A 881 -18.39 -28.32 14.70
N ASN A 882 -18.91 -27.11 14.89
CA ASN A 882 -19.02 -26.02 13.91
C ASN A 882 -19.86 -26.28 12.64
N ASN A 883 -20.51 -27.44 12.50
CA ASN A 883 -21.49 -27.76 11.44
C ASN A 883 -21.06 -27.35 10.01
N GLN A 884 -19.79 -27.62 9.68
CA GLN A 884 -19.21 -27.39 8.35
C GLN A 884 -19.40 -28.64 7.48
N PHE A 885 -19.52 -28.46 6.17
CA PHE A 885 -19.82 -29.49 5.17
C PHE A 885 -18.79 -29.45 4.05
N ASP A 886 -18.44 -30.60 3.48
CA ASP A 886 -17.65 -30.70 2.25
C ASP A 886 -18.57 -30.44 1.03
N HIS A 887 -18.22 -29.44 0.22
CA HIS A 887 -18.94 -29.06 -1.00
C HIS A 887 -18.31 -29.75 -2.22
N ASN A 888 -18.97 -30.77 -2.75
CA ASN A 888 -18.82 -31.33 -4.12
C ASN A 888 -19.62 -32.64 -4.27
N THR A 889 -20.92 -32.69 -3.93
CA THR A 889 -21.74 -33.89 -4.17
C THR A 889 -23.25 -33.61 -4.09
N ASN A 890 -24.06 -34.67 -4.22
CA ASN A 890 -25.51 -34.72 -4.28
C ASN A 890 -26.04 -34.56 -5.71
N ALA A 891 -26.64 -33.42 -6.05
CA ALA A 891 -27.37 -33.20 -7.29
C ALA A 891 -26.47 -32.72 -8.44
N PHE A 892 -25.56 -31.80 -8.15
CA PHE A 892 -24.67 -31.14 -9.11
C PHE A 892 -23.25 -31.11 -8.55
N SER A 893 -22.25 -31.28 -9.42
CA SER A 893 -20.83 -31.20 -9.06
C SER A 893 -20.24 -29.88 -9.55
N THR A 894 -19.29 -29.33 -8.80
CA THR A 894 -18.52 -28.14 -9.18
C THR A 894 -17.29 -28.48 -10.04
N ASP A 895 -17.18 -29.73 -10.49
CA ASP A 895 -16.12 -30.19 -11.38
C ASP A 895 -16.21 -29.49 -12.74
N PHE A 896 -15.07 -28.94 -13.19
CA PHE A 896 -15.00 -28.24 -14.48
C PHE A 896 -14.82 -29.26 -15.60
N SER A 897 -15.71 -29.27 -16.58
CA SER A 897 -15.64 -30.28 -17.64
C SER A 897 -14.31 -30.32 -18.38
N ASP A 898 -13.80 -31.54 -18.58
CA ASP A 898 -12.56 -31.85 -19.29
C ASP A 898 -11.27 -31.26 -18.71
N SER A 899 -11.36 -30.61 -17.55
CA SER A 899 -10.17 -30.09 -16.84
C SER A 899 -9.10 -31.17 -16.67
N GLY A 900 -9.46 -32.42 -16.34
CA GLY A 900 -8.51 -33.51 -16.20
C GLY A 900 -7.63 -33.72 -17.44
N ASN A 901 -8.26 -33.81 -18.61
CA ASN A 901 -7.55 -34.00 -19.88
C ASN A 901 -6.74 -32.75 -20.26
N ILE A 902 -7.31 -31.55 -20.06
CA ILE A 902 -6.62 -30.29 -20.35
C ILE A 902 -5.38 -30.13 -19.45
N ILE A 903 -5.48 -30.52 -18.18
CA ILE A 903 -4.36 -30.54 -17.22
C ILE A 903 -3.31 -31.56 -17.68
N ALA A 904 -3.71 -32.79 -18.02
CA ALA A 904 -2.78 -33.80 -18.55
C ALA A 904 -2.02 -33.28 -19.78
N ASN A 905 -2.72 -32.63 -20.72
CA ASN A 905 -2.14 -32.06 -21.94
C ASN A 905 -1.28 -30.80 -21.72
N ALA A 906 -1.32 -30.17 -20.55
CA ALA A 906 -0.48 -29.01 -20.25
C ALA A 906 1.02 -29.35 -20.17
N GLY A 907 1.41 -30.62 -20.01
CA GLY A 907 2.81 -31.02 -19.87
C GLY A 907 3.51 -30.31 -18.71
N LEU A 908 4.76 -29.86 -18.92
CA LEU A 908 5.53 -29.10 -17.91
C LEU A 908 5.23 -27.59 -17.93
N ASP A 909 4.25 -27.14 -18.73
CA ASP A 909 3.92 -25.73 -18.88
C ASP A 909 3.16 -25.20 -17.67
N ARG A 910 3.89 -24.51 -16.79
CA ARG A 910 3.36 -23.96 -15.56
C ARG A 910 2.28 -22.90 -15.81
N ASP A 911 2.46 -22.04 -16.81
CA ASP A 911 1.51 -20.94 -17.05
C ASP A 911 0.18 -21.47 -17.59
N LYS A 912 0.22 -22.55 -18.38
CA LYS A 912 -1.01 -23.30 -18.71
C LYS A 912 -1.67 -23.88 -17.47
N LEU A 913 -0.93 -24.51 -16.56
CA LEU A 913 -1.50 -25.04 -15.30
C LEU A 913 -2.14 -23.94 -14.45
N VAL A 914 -1.50 -22.77 -14.34
CA VAL A 914 -2.07 -21.60 -13.65
C VAL A 914 -3.33 -21.10 -14.36
N SER A 915 -3.32 -20.99 -15.69
CA SER A 915 -4.49 -20.57 -16.48
C SER A 915 -5.67 -21.53 -16.30
N ILE A 916 -5.42 -22.84 -16.36
CA ILE A 916 -6.46 -23.86 -16.13
C ILE A 916 -6.99 -23.76 -14.71
N SER A 917 -6.10 -23.62 -13.73
CA SER A 917 -6.46 -23.46 -12.32
C SER A 917 -7.36 -22.25 -12.07
N ASN A 918 -7.03 -21.09 -12.67
CA ASN A 918 -7.87 -19.90 -12.63
C ASN A 918 -9.23 -20.12 -13.30
N LYS A 919 -9.28 -20.77 -14.47
CA LYS A 919 -10.55 -21.09 -15.15
C LYS A 919 -11.47 -21.97 -14.30
N ILE A 920 -10.91 -22.96 -13.61
CA ILE A 920 -11.68 -23.84 -12.70
C ILE A 920 -12.23 -23.03 -11.54
N ARG A 921 -11.39 -22.20 -10.88
CA ARG A 921 -11.82 -21.29 -9.82
C ARG A 921 -12.94 -20.36 -10.30
N ASP A 922 -12.72 -19.69 -11.42
CA ASP A 922 -13.62 -18.66 -11.93
C ASP A 922 -14.95 -19.24 -12.42
N ASN A 923 -14.98 -20.50 -12.89
CA ASN A 923 -16.21 -21.22 -13.18
C ASN A 923 -17.03 -21.53 -11.91
N ILE A 924 -16.38 -21.95 -10.83
CA ILE A 924 -17.04 -22.18 -9.54
C ILE A 924 -17.62 -20.87 -9.02
N LEU A 925 -16.80 -19.81 -9.03
CA LEU A 925 -17.23 -18.46 -8.66
C LEU A 925 -18.41 -18.00 -9.53
N GLY A 926 -18.35 -18.23 -10.84
CA GLY A 926 -19.42 -17.80 -11.75
C GLY A 926 -20.72 -18.56 -11.53
N PHE A 927 -20.66 -19.83 -11.10
CA PHE A 927 -21.84 -20.58 -10.72
C PHE A 927 -22.55 -19.98 -9.48
N TYR A 928 -21.78 -19.63 -8.43
CA TYR A 928 -22.32 -18.93 -7.26
C TYR A 928 -22.87 -17.55 -7.63
N TYR A 929 -22.15 -16.80 -8.47
CA TYR A 929 -22.59 -15.49 -8.94
C TYR A 929 -23.89 -15.57 -9.73
N ASP A 930 -23.99 -16.48 -10.70
CA ASP A 930 -25.18 -16.66 -11.54
C ASP A 930 -26.40 -17.01 -10.69
N THR A 931 -26.24 -17.93 -9.73
CA THR A 931 -27.34 -18.35 -8.87
C THR A 931 -27.82 -17.23 -7.94
N MET A 932 -26.92 -16.39 -7.44
CA MET A 932 -27.24 -15.34 -6.46
C MET A 932 -27.65 -14.01 -7.09
N TYR A 933 -27.12 -13.68 -8.28
CA TYR A 933 -27.16 -12.32 -8.81
C TYR A 933 -27.66 -12.19 -10.26
N SER A 934 -27.84 -13.28 -11.02
CA SER A 934 -28.30 -13.18 -12.43
C SER A 934 -29.75 -12.71 -12.57
N GLY A 935 -30.58 -12.94 -11.55
CA GLY A 935 -32.03 -12.71 -11.61
C GLY A 935 -32.79 -13.74 -12.45
N ASP A 936 -32.15 -14.83 -12.91
CA ASP A 936 -32.82 -15.90 -13.66
C ASP A 936 -33.85 -16.63 -12.78
N THR A 937 -35.11 -16.53 -13.16
CA THR A 937 -36.26 -17.05 -12.37
C THR A 937 -36.34 -18.58 -12.35
N ARG A 938 -35.52 -19.28 -13.14
CA ARG A 938 -35.43 -20.74 -13.13
C ARG A 938 -34.73 -21.25 -11.88
N TYR A 939 -33.85 -20.44 -11.27
CA TYR A 939 -33.30 -20.76 -9.97
C TYR A 939 -34.39 -20.69 -8.89
N ALA A 940 -34.55 -21.79 -8.15
CA ALA A 940 -35.49 -21.85 -7.05
C ALA A 940 -35.07 -20.84 -5.98
N SER A 941 -36.01 -20.05 -5.47
CA SER A 941 -35.73 -19.01 -4.47
C SER A 941 -35.09 -19.58 -3.19
N THR A 942 -35.43 -20.82 -2.84
CA THR A 942 -34.83 -21.57 -1.73
C THR A 942 -33.35 -21.90 -1.98
N LEU A 943 -32.97 -22.27 -3.20
CA LEU A 943 -31.59 -22.56 -3.58
C LEU A 943 -30.73 -21.29 -3.51
N ALA A 944 -31.20 -20.20 -4.13
CA ALA A 944 -30.50 -18.92 -4.11
C ALA A 944 -30.33 -18.39 -2.67
N ALA A 945 -31.36 -18.52 -1.83
CA ALA A 945 -31.30 -18.14 -0.42
C ALA A 945 -30.30 -19.00 0.38
N ASN A 946 -30.25 -20.31 0.14
CA ASN A 946 -29.32 -21.21 0.81
C ASN A 946 -27.87 -20.92 0.40
N MET A 947 -27.59 -20.75 -0.90
CA MET A 947 -26.26 -20.42 -1.39
C MET A 947 -25.79 -19.05 -0.90
N ALA A 948 -26.69 -18.08 -0.77
CA ALA A 948 -26.39 -16.79 -0.17
C ALA A 948 -26.10 -16.87 1.34
N ALA A 949 -26.65 -17.89 2.01
CA ALA A 949 -26.44 -18.13 3.44
C ALA A 949 -25.23 -19.04 3.77
N ASP A 950 -24.65 -19.70 2.76
CA ASP A 950 -23.43 -20.48 2.90
C ASP A 950 -22.22 -19.56 3.12
N VAL A 951 -21.38 -19.92 4.10
CA VAL A 951 -20.20 -19.14 4.46
C VAL A 951 -18.98 -20.06 4.63
N LEU A 952 -17.83 -19.63 4.13
CA LEU A 952 -16.57 -20.35 4.33
C LEU A 952 -16.01 -20.00 5.72
N PRO A 953 -15.38 -20.93 6.45
CA PRO A 953 -14.87 -20.65 7.79
C PRO A 953 -13.89 -19.47 7.80
N VAL A 954 -14.11 -18.52 8.71
CA VAL A 954 -13.38 -17.23 8.80
C VAL A 954 -11.88 -17.39 9.06
N ASP A 955 -11.47 -18.55 9.54
CA ASP A 955 -10.11 -18.92 9.91
C ASP A 955 -9.42 -19.82 8.87
N SER A 956 -10.06 -20.05 7.72
CA SER A 956 -9.54 -20.87 6.62
C SER A 956 -9.06 -20.01 5.44
N HIS A 957 -8.06 -20.54 4.72
CA HIS A 957 -7.48 -19.93 3.52
C HIS A 957 -7.08 -18.45 3.70
N LEU A 958 -6.26 -18.22 4.72
CA LEU A 958 -5.86 -16.89 5.20
C LEU A 958 -4.62 -16.34 4.48
N ASP A 959 -3.86 -17.21 3.80
CA ASP A 959 -2.65 -16.84 3.05
C ASP A 959 -2.84 -17.30 1.59
N PRO A 960 -3.45 -16.46 0.74
CA PRO A 960 -3.85 -16.86 -0.60
C PRO A 960 -2.62 -17.15 -1.45
N SER A 961 -2.70 -18.10 -2.38
CA SER A 961 -1.62 -18.31 -3.35
C SER A 961 -1.39 -17.04 -4.18
N PRO A 962 -0.14 -16.62 -4.42
CA PRO A 962 0.18 -15.46 -5.27
C PRO A 962 -0.22 -15.66 -6.74
N LEU A 963 -0.56 -16.88 -7.16
CA LEU A 963 -0.85 -17.21 -8.56
C LEU A 963 -2.34 -17.38 -8.84
N THR A 964 -3.03 -18.04 -7.91
CA THR A 964 -4.39 -18.53 -8.11
C THR A 964 -5.30 -18.20 -6.92
N GLY A 965 -4.74 -17.68 -5.83
CA GLY A 965 -5.41 -17.59 -4.54
C GLY A 965 -6.32 -16.38 -4.42
N ARG A 966 -7.27 -16.50 -3.48
CA ARG A 966 -8.15 -15.42 -3.02
C ARG A 966 -8.42 -15.63 -1.55
N LEU A 967 -8.52 -14.56 -0.75
CA LEU A 967 -8.86 -14.71 0.66
C LEU A 967 -10.15 -15.50 0.86
N GLY A 968 -10.11 -16.43 1.81
CA GLY A 968 -11.21 -17.32 2.10
C GLY A 968 -11.41 -18.45 1.08
N PHE A 969 -10.75 -18.42 -0.07
CA PHE A 969 -10.87 -19.45 -1.11
C PHE A 969 -9.64 -20.41 -1.10
N PRO A 970 -9.83 -21.73 -1.27
CA PRO A 970 -8.73 -22.68 -1.25
C PRO A 970 -7.65 -22.44 -2.31
N ASN A 971 -6.38 -22.70 -1.96
CA ASN A 971 -5.25 -22.51 -2.89
C ASN A 971 -5.02 -23.71 -3.81
N GLN A 972 -5.46 -24.89 -3.39
CA GLN A 972 -5.11 -26.15 -4.03
C GLN A 972 -6.29 -26.71 -4.82
N MET A 973 -6.04 -26.96 -6.10
CA MET A 973 -6.97 -27.66 -6.95
C MET A 973 -7.08 -29.12 -6.52
N TYR A 974 -8.30 -29.63 -6.50
CA TYR A 974 -8.57 -31.05 -6.39
C TYR A 974 -8.24 -31.74 -7.72
N LEU A 975 -6.99 -32.20 -7.82
CA LEU A 975 -6.50 -33.04 -8.90
C LEU A 975 -6.23 -34.44 -8.34
N ARG A 976 -7.01 -35.43 -8.79
CA ARG A 976 -6.94 -36.79 -8.26
C ARG A 976 -5.79 -37.58 -8.89
N GLU A 977 -5.78 -37.63 -10.22
CA GLU A 977 -4.77 -38.34 -10.99
C GLU A 977 -4.57 -37.65 -12.33
N ARG A 978 -3.36 -37.16 -12.59
CA ARG A 978 -3.00 -36.63 -13.89
C ARG A 978 -2.36 -37.68 -14.78
N PHE A 979 -1.50 -38.51 -14.20
CA PHE A 979 -0.75 -39.55 -14.87
C PHE A 979 -0.55 -40.75 -13.94
N ARG A 980 -0.41 -41.94 -14.53
CA ARG A 980 0.06 -43.15 -13.89
C ARG A 980 1.32 -43.66 -14.57
N MET A 981 2.16 -44.37 -13.82
CA MET A 981 3.22 -45.17 -14.41
C MET A 981 2.62 -46.44 -15.03
N ARG A 982 3.08 -46.81 -16.23
CA ARG A 982 2.68 -48.08 -16.86
C ARG A 982 3.16 -49.26 -16.03
N GLY A 983 2.31 -50.28 -15.88
CA GLY A 983 2.66 -51.50 -15.15
C GLY A 983 3.88 -52.23 -15.72
N GLY A 984 4.71 -52.82 -14.84
CA GLY A 984 5.89 -53.63 -15.23
C GLY A 984 7.25 -52.91 -15.15
N VAL A 985 7.30 -51.63 -14.76
CA VAL A 985 8.55 -50.87 -14.61
C VAL A 985 9.13 -51.09 -13.20
N GLY A 986 10.11 -51.99 -13.09
CA GLY A 986 10.88 -52.24 -11.88
C GLY A 986 11.81 -51.07 -11.54
N GLY A 987 11.33 -50.08 -10.81
CA GLY A 987 12.15 -49.00 -10.25
C GLY A 987 11.38 -48.24 -9.18
N ALA A 988 11.98 -48.07 -7.99
CA ALA A 988 11.38 -47.36 -6.87
C ALA A 988 11.23 -45.86 -7.18
N PHE A 989 10.12 -45.49 -7.83
CA PHE A 989 9.62 -44.14 -7.94
C PHE A 989 8.22 -44.16 -7.30
N PHE A 990 8.08 -43.57 -6.11
CA PHE A 990 6.79 -43.44 -5.46
C PHE A 990 6.14 -42.17 -6.00
N LEU A 991 5.22 -42.30 -6.96
CA LEU A 991 4.23 -41.27 -7.24
C LEU A 991 3.11 -41.45 -6.20
N ALA A 992 2.99 -40.51 -5.28
CA ALA A 992 1.90 -40.51 -4.31
C ALA A 992 0.66 -39.82 -4.90
N SER A 993 0.12 -40.36 -5.99
CA SER A 993 -1.25 -40.07 -6.42
C SER A 993 -2.08 -41.34 -6.17
N ASP A 994 -2.92 -41.29 -5.13
CA ASP A 994 -3.94 -42.29 -4.78
C ASP A 994 -3.52 -43.69 -4.29
N ALA A 995 -2.39 -43.80 -3.59
CA ALA A 995 -2.11 -44.99 -2.76
C ALA A 995 -2.27 -44.69 -1.27
N VAL A 996 -3.52 -44.63 -0.81
CA VAL A 996 -3.81 -44.89 0.61
C VAL A 996 -3.93 -46.41 0.72
N GLY A 997 -2.81 -47.06 1.06
CA GLY A 997 -2.76 -48.49 1.35
C GLY A 997 -3.50 -48.83 2.63
#